data_AF-A0AAV0DNJ8-F1
#
_entry.id   AF-A0AAV0DNJ8-F1
#
_cell.length_a   1.000
_cell.length_b   1.000
_cell.length_c   1.000
_cell.angle_alpha   90.00
_cell.angle_beta   90.00
_cell.angle_gamma   90.00
#
_symmetry.space_group_name_H-M   'P 1'
#
loop_
_entity.id
_entity.type
_entity.pdbx_description
1 polymer ?
#
loop_
_entity_poly.entity_id
_entity_poly.type
_entity_poly.pdbx_seq_one_letter_code
_entity_poly.pdbx_strand_id
1 'polypeptide(L)'
;MTCLSWNCRGLGNPLAVQVLVDYVHSKRPNIVFLMETFSNKLKLEEVTRKVGLTSCFAVDNIGHRGGLGLLWGDGVIIQVREASSHFIDAVVQLEVGAPQWRFTGFYGCPERSRRRESWDLLKSLSTRSDLPWLVMGDFNDLMFADEKRGRIPHPPWLLRGFREAVWASGLSNFHFEGYQFTWERWRGTPNWVEEKLDRILTSESWLDSFGNAAAETLEGSPSDHMALVIKLQPVRGVRRRRRFKFENVWLKEADCREVVVRGWFMRRERGVVGQIEDCRREVGSWGKDRCGDYSKRIGFCRKRLNYLRLKSDVWSTLEFNKVKAEYINLLEKENQFWRQRAKEFWYRGGDLNTRFFHNVVKSRRRRNRVEGFKLDGGRWERDREELGRMVEDYFINIFTSVQGDRENVLRCVSSKLEAHHNLELLRPIQSEEVKVAVFSMHPDKSPGPDGMSPGFFQHFWDVLGPDIVDFCKTSFNTGHLPEKSAFVPGRSIVDNVMLAFESHHYLRRKRQGKTGYAALKLDMSKAYDRVEWDFLEGIMRRLGFGDRWATHREVTAVREILHAYETASGQTINYNKSKFFFSANVPAHIQEGLMEVMRVEYAGNEEKYLGLPAFFGKRKKEILSYIRNRVVSRIQNWNSKFLSRAGREIMLKTVIQTMPTYTMNVFLLPLDLCRELEVMMNGYWWKGKSEKGIRWRNWDSLCKPKKYGGMGFRKIRDFNLAMLAKQAWKLQTEPESLVSRVFKARYFPDGSYVTAKIGGSPSFIWRSLFEVQNIIKKGSKWRVGNGNHINVWRDSWLPDKVNPKITSVCVEGLEEATVAGLLNSKGEDWDLDILKDLFNERDIDLIRSIPISNRLVEDRLIWSGEQNGCFSVKSCYRQVVGEFRQEEWLGWTAMWKFQLPPKIKHFFWQVCTNCLPTTSNLIRRGVECRALCGLCGDEGDESLLHLFVTCREAKEAWRAVNWRQVNQSVSAFPDWLQLNFQSLQEKELTRLILGCWGIWRERNQRVWNGSKLDRAQILRKAEAYVEGWSMAQRPKLASGSRWGVCSSLWQRPGMNWGKVNTDASVRNGGCGFGWVLRDASGIFLAGGCKTGAGNFTPLEAELISIREALSWLKNWEWNQLEIESDSLQAIQEIRSGTGLSYSALLAGDIRELKRSFATVSFSHIRRSA
;
A
#
# COMPACT_ATOMS: atom_id res chain seq x y z
N MET A 1 -25.53 -30.50 -18.73
CA MET A 1 -24.67 -31.47 -19.44
C MET A 1 -23.68 -32.05 -18.44
N THR A 2 -23.26 -33.30 -18.58
CA THR A 2 -22.35 -33.96 -17.63
C THR A 2 -21.24 -34.67 -18.39
N CYS A 3 -19.99 -34.58 -17.94
CA CYS A 3 -18.85 -35.33 -18.50
C CYS A 3 -18.26 -36.26 -17.44
N LEU A 4 -17.96 -37.49 -17.82
CA LEU A 4 -17.33 -38.50 -16.97
C LEU A 4 -15.97 -38.88 -17.55
N SER A 5 -14.98 -39.08 -16.69
CA SER A 5 -13.63 -39.52 -17.04
C SER A 5 -13.20 -40.64 -16.09
N TRP A 6 -12.76 -41.78 -16.63
CA TRP A 6 -12.39 -42.92 -15.80
C TRP A 6 -11.28 -43.77 -16.43
N ASN A 7 -10.21 -44.02 -15.66
CA ASN A 7 -9.22 -45.04 -16.00
C ASN A 7 -9.77 -46.40 -15.53
N CYS A 8 -10.27 -47.19 -16.48
CA CYS A 8 -11.08 -48.36 -16.21
C CYS A 8 -10.27 -49.66 -16.10
N ARG A 9 -8.96 -49.65 -16.39
CA ARG A 9 -8.06 -50.82 -16.28
C ARG A 9 -8.59 -52.08 -16.98
N GLY A 10 -9.22 -51.91 -18.14
CA GLY A 10 -9.68 -52.99 -19.00
C GLY A 10 -11.19 -53.20 -18.98
N LEU A 11 -11.83 -53.02 -20.14
CA LEU A 11 -13.26 -53.31 -20.35
C LEU A 11 -13.56 -54.79 -20.64
N GLY A 12 -12.54 -55.66 -20.57
CA GLY A 12 -12.70 -57.11 -20.63
C GLY A 12 -13.30 -57.71 -19.36
N ASN A 13 -13.22 -57.00 -18.23
CA ASN A 13 -13.80 -57.44 -16.96
C ASN A 13 -15.31 -57.11 -16.92
N PRO A 14 -16.22 -58.10 -16.82
CA PRO A 14 -17.66 -57.86 -16.73
C PRO A 14 -18.06 -56.92 -15.58
N LEU A 15 -17.32 -56.95 -14.46
CA LEU A 15 -17.55 -56.07 -13.32
C LEU A 15 -17.23 -54.60 -13.64
N ALA A 16 -16.17 -54.34 -14.42
CA ALA A 16 -15.82 -52.98 -14.85
C ALA A 16 -16.88 -52.42 -15.80
N VAL A 17 -17.44 -53.25 -16.68
CA VAL A 17 -18.56 -52.88 -17.55
C VAL A 17 -19.82 -52.62 -16.73
N GLN A 18 -20.13 -53.46 -15.73
CA GLN A 18 -21.29 -53.26 -14.85
C GLN A 18 -21.19 -51.94 -14.06
N VAL A 19 -20.02 -51.64 -13.48
CA VAL A 19 -19.81 -50.39 -12.75
C VAL A 19 -19.87 -49.17 -13.67
N LEU A 20 -19.40 -49.29 -14.91
CA LEU A 20 -19.59 -48.24 -15.92
C LEU A 20 -21.08 -48.01 -16.20
N VAL A 21 -21.86 -49.09 -16.36
CA VAL A 21 -23.32 -49.04 -16.54
C VAL A 21 -23.97 -48.33 -15.35
N ASP A 22 -23.60 -48.66 -14.11
CA ASP A 22 -24.13 -48.03 -12.90
C ASP A 22 -23.77 -46.54 -12.80
N TYR A 23 -22.52 -46.16 -13.15
CA TYR A 23 -22.11 -44.76 -13.23
C TYR A 23 -22.87 -43.99 -14.30
N VAL A 24 -23.10 -44.58 -15.47
CA VAL A 24 -23.84 -43.94 -16.56
C VAL A 24 -25.32 -43.80 -16.19
N HIS A 25 -25.95 -44.82 -15.60
CA HIS A 25 -27.35 -44.73 -15.15
C HIS A 25 -27.54 -43.69 -14.03
N SER A 26 -26.64 -43.66 -13.04
CA SER A 26 -26.76 -42.78 -11.87
C SER A 26 -26.44 -41.31 -12.19
N LYS A 27 -25.41 -41.04 -12.99
CA LYS A 27 -24.94 -39.67 -13.27
C LYS A 27 -25.41 -39.12 -14.61
N ARG A 28 -25.94 -39.98 -15.50
CA ARG A 28 -26.41 -39.64 -16.85
C ARG A 28 -25.43 -38.72 -17.62
N PRO A 29 -24.16 -39.14 -17.79
CA PRO A 29 -23.16 -38.36 -18.53
C PRO A 29 -23.54 -38.25 -20.00
N ASN A 30 -23.31 -37.07 -20.58
CA ASN A 30 -23.43 -36.84 -22.01
C ASN A 30 -22.14 -37.18 -22.76
N ILE A 31 -20.99 -37.06 -22.08
CA ILE A 31 -19.67 -37.43 -22.60
C ILE A 31 -18.99 -38.34 -21.59
N VAL A 32 -18.43 -39.45 -22.05
CA VAL A 32 -17.66 -40.40 -21.26
C VAL A 32 -16.30 -40.60 -21.89
N PHE A 33 -15.23 -40.33 -21.14
CA PHE A 33 -13.86 -40.58 -21.55
C PHE A 33 -13.29 -41.75 -20.74
N LEU A 34 -12.82 -42.79 -21.42
CA LEU A 34 -12.27 -44.01 -20.84
C LEU A 34 -10.79 -44.14 -21.20
N MET A 35 -9.98 -44.53 -20.21
CA MET A 35 -8.54 -44.78 -20.36
C MET A 35 -8.22 -46.22 -19.95
N GLU A 36 -7.14 -46.74 -20.53
CA GLU A 36 -6.71 -48.15 -20.40
C GLU A 36 -7.85 -49.13 -20.67
N THR A 37 -8.54 -48.97 -21.80
CA THR A 37 -9.68 -49.84 -22.16
C THR A 37 -9.25 -51.28 -22.45
N PHE A 38 -7.99 -51.52 -22.84
CA PHE A 38 -7.43 -52.81 -23.29
C PHE A 38 -8.34 -53.58 -24.26
N SER A 39 -9.12 -52.84 -25.05
CA SER A 39 -10.18 -53.36 -25.88
C SER A 39 -10.14 -52.69 -27.24
N ASN A 40 -10.51 -53.45 -28.28
CA ASN A 40 -10.63 -52.94 -29.63
C ASN A 40 -11.91 -52.14 -29.84
N LYS A 41 -11.98 -51.42 -30.96
CA LYS A 41 -13.16 -50.64 -31.37
C LYS A 41 -14.49 -51.40 -31.27
N LEU A 42 -14.55 -52.66 -31.72
CA LEU A 42 -15.78 -53.48 -31.70
C LEU A 42 -16.32 -53.69 -30.27
N LYS A 43 -15.43 -53.94 -29.31
CA LYS A 43 -15.81 -54.09 -27.91
C LYS A 43 -16.29 -52.77 -27.31
N LEU A 44 -15.67 -51.64 -27.70
CA LEU A 44 -16.10 -50.32 -27.25
C LEU A 44 -17.50 -49.99 -27.79
N GLU A 45 -17.82 -50.34 -29.04
CA GLU A 45 -19.16 -50.20 -29.63
C GLU A 45 -20.21 -51.07 -28.91
N GLU A 46 -19.86 -52.30 -28.51
CA GLU A 46 -20.70 -53.16 -27.67
C GLU A 46 -20.99 -52.50 -26.30
N VAL A 47 -19.96 -52.00 -25.63
CA VAL A 47 -20.09 -51.31 -24.33
C VAL A 47 -20.92 -50.03 -24.49
N THR A 48 -20.73 -49.29 -25.59
CA THR A 48 -21.46 -48.06 -25.91
C THR A 48 -22.97 -48.31 -25.99
N ARG A 49 -23.37 -49.37 -26.68
CA ARG A 49 -24.77 -49.82 -26.72
C ARG A 49 -25.29 -50.25 -25.35
N LYS A 50 -24.48 -50.98 -24.57
CA LYS A 50 -24.87 -51.43 -23.21
C LYS A 50 -25.09 -50.28 -22.22
N VAL A 51 -24.31 -49.21 -22.31
CA VAL A 51 -24.45 -48.03 -21.44
C VAL A 51 -25.50 -47.03 -21.94
N GLY A 52 -26.15 -47.28 -23.08
CA GLY A 52 -27.20 -46.42 -23.63
C GLY A 52 -26.70 -45.11 -24.25
N LEU A 53 -25.44 -45.06 -24.70
CA LEU A 53 -24.89 -43.96 -25.50
C LEU A 53 -24.94 -44.34 -26.99
N THR A 54 -24.94 -43.35 -27.88
CA THR A 54 -25.24 -43.57 -29.30
C THR A 54 -24.03 -43.55 -30.21
N SER A 55 -22.94 -42.92 -29.78
CA SER A 55 -21.73 -42.78 -30.58
C SER A 55 -20.47 -42.99 -29.74
N CYS A 56 -19.41 -43.50 -30.36
CA CYS A 56 -18.11 -43.62 -29.75
C CYS A 56 -16.96 -43.42 -30.74
N PHE A 57 -15.81 -43.02 -30.21
CA PHE A 57 -14.53 -42.99 -30.91
C PHE A 57 -13.50 -43.77 -30.08
N ALA A 58 -12.81 -44.72 -30.73
CA ALA A 58 -11.81 -45.57 -30.10
C ALA A 58 -10.43 -45.28 -30.66
N VAL A 59 -9.43 -45.26 -29.79
CA VAL A 59 -8.02 -45.43 -30.15
C VAL A 59 -7.62 -46.83 -29.68
N ASP A 60 -7.31 -47.71 -30.63
CA ASP A 60 -6.99 -49.11 -30.31
C ASP A 60 -5.75 -49.24 -29.42
N ASN A 61 -5.73 -50.31 -28.62
CA ASN A 61 -4.59 -50.68 -27.80
C ASN A 61 -3.43 -51.24 -28.65
N ILE A 62 -2.20 -51.06 -28.17
CA ILE A 62 -1.01 -51.71 -28.76
C ILE A 62 -0.61 -52.84 -27.80
N GLY A 63 -0.99 -54.08 -28.11
CA GLY A 63 -0.84 -55.23 -27.22
C GLY A 63 -1.67 -55.08 -25.94
N HIS A 64 -1.10 -55.42 -24.77
CA HIS A 64 -1.76 -55.26 -23.47
C HIS A 64 -1.58 -53.86 -22.85
N ARG A 65 -1.33 -52.81 -23.65
CA ARG A 65 -1.10 -51.45 -23.16
C ARG A 65 -1.93 -50.41 -23.92
N GLY A 66 -2.45 -49.43 -23.18
CA GLY A 66 -3.21 -48.30 -23.74
C GLY A 66 -4.68 -48.64 -24.06
N GLY A 67 -5.24 -47.89 -25.01
CA GLY A 67 -6.66 -47.92 -25.34
C GLY A 67 -7.38 -46.71 -24.74
N LEU A 68 -7.90 -45.85 -25.61
CA LEU A 68 -8.71 -44.68 -25.22
C LEU A 68 -10.08 -44.77 -25.87
N GLY A 69 -11.12 -44.41 -25.14
CA GLY A 69 -12.49 -44.35 -25.64
C GLY A 69 -13.14 -43.02 -25.31
N LEU A 70 -13.80 -42.41 -26.30
CA LEU A 70 -14.69 -41.27 -26.09
C LEU A 70 -16.09 -41.68 -26.52
N LEU A 71 -17.07 -41.66 -25.63
CA LEU A 71 -18.46 -42.05 -25.88
C LEU A 71 -19.37 -40.85 -25.62
N TRP A 72 -20.45 -40.72 -26.39
CA TRP A 72 -21.44 -39.65 -26.22
C TRP A 72 -22.83 -40.05 -26.70
N GLY A 73 -23.85 -39.35 -26.21
CA GLY A 73 -25.27 -39.63 -26.50
C GLY A 73 -25.91 -38.61 -27.45
N ASP A 74 -27.15 -38.91 -27.85
CA ASP A 74 -27.96 -38.04 -28.71
C ASP A 74 -28.30 -36.73 -27.97
N GLY A 75 -27.81 -35.61 -28.48
CA GLY A 75 -27.93 -34.29 -27.83
C GLY A 75 -26.59 -33.59 -27.55
N VAL A 76 -25.48 -34.17 -28.00
CA VAL A 76 -24.18 -33.47 -28.08
C VAL A 76 -23.53 -33.76 -29.41
N ILE A 77 -23.16 -32.72 -30.14
CA ILE A 77 -22.37 -32.80 -31.37
C ILE A 77 -20.90 -32.78 -30.98
N ILE A 78 -20.20 -33.88 -31.22
CA ILE A 78 -18.75 -34.01 -31.00
C ILE A 78 -18.04 -34.18 -32.33
N GLN A 79 -17.08 -33.31 -32.61
CA GLN A 79 -16.17 -33.44 -33.74
C GLN A 79 -14.76 -33.71 -33.22
N VAL A 80 -14.31 -34.97 -33.31
CA VAL A 80 -12.94 -35.36 -32.99
C VAL A 80 -12.00 -34.69 -34.00
N ARG A 81 -11.00 -33.96 -33.49
CA ARG A 81 -10.02 -33.23 -34.31
C ARG A 81 -8.76 -34.05 -34.49
N GLU A 82 -8.25 -34.60 -33.40
CA GLU A 82 -6.99 -35.32 -33.37
C GLU A 82 -7.02 -36.31 -32.21
N ALA A 83 -6.41 -37.47 -32.42
CA ALA A 83 -6.30 -38.49 -31.40
C ALA A 83 -4.92 -39.15 -31.48
N SER A 84 -4.43 -39.61 -30.33
CA SER A 84 -3.22 -40.40 -30.20
C SER A 84 -3.40 -41.39 -29.04
N SER A 85 -2.40 -42.23 -28.79
CA SER A 85 -2.37 -43.10 -27.61
C SER A 85 -2.37 -42.35 -26.26
N HIS A 86 -2.16 -41.02 -26.26
CA HIS A 86 -2.08 -40.20 -25.04
C HIS A 86 -3.20 -39.17 -24.91
N PHE A 87 -4.02 -38.95 -25.94
CA PHE A 87 -5.15 -38.03 -25.84
C PHE A 87 -6.19 -38.25 -26.94
N ILE A 88 -7.43 -37.81 -26.69
CA ILE A 88 -8.46 -37.58 -27.71
C ILE A 88 -8.90 -36.12 -27.58
N ASP A 89 -8.70 -35.33 -28.64
CA ASP A 89 -9.07 -33.91 -28.67
C ASP A 89 -10.28 -33.69 -29.59
N ALA A 90 -11.32 -33.06 -29.06
CA ALA A 90 -12.58 -32.89 -29.75
C ALA A 90 -13.18 -31.50 -29.51
N VAL A 91 -13.87 -30.99 -30.54
CA VAL A 91 -14.73 -29.81 -30.43
C VAL A 91 -16.12 -30.30 -30.07
N VAL A 92 -16.71 -29.71 -29.04
CA VAL A 92 -18.00 -30.06 -28.48
C VAL A 92 -18.97 -28.90 -28.69
N GLN A 93 -20.16 -29.23 -29.17
CA GLN A 93 -21.28 -28.31 -29.37
C GLN A 93 -22.56 -28.96 -28.86
N LEU A 94 -23.30 -28.26 -27.99
CA LEU A 94 -24.51 -28.81 -27.36
C LEU A 94 -25.66 -28.96 -28.35
N GLU A 95 -25.84 -27.97 -29.21
CA GLU A 95 -26.94 -27.89 -30.18
C GLU A 95 -26.52 -26.97 -31.34
N VAL A 96 -27.18 -27.11 -32.49
CA VAL A 96 -26.88 -26.31 -33.68
C VAL A 96 -27.08 -24.82 -33.35
N GLY A 97 -25.99 -24.04 -33.38
CA GLY A 97 -25.97 -22.62 -33.01
C GLY A 97 -25.45 -22.29 -31.61
N ALA A 98 -25.26 -23.28 -30.73
CA ALA A 98 -24.63 -23.05 -29.42
C ALA A 98 -23.11 -22.80 -29.53
N PRO A 99 -22.50 -22.05 -28.57
CA PRO A 99 -21.08 -21.77 -28.57
C PRO A 99 -20.26 -23.06 -28.44
N GLN A 100 -19.29 -23.21 -29.34
CA GLN A 100 -18.36 -24.34 -29.36
C GLN A 100 -17.31 -24.22 -28.25
N TRP A 101 -16.95 -25.35 -27.67
CA TRP A 101 -15.86 -25.47 -26.71
C TRP A 101 -15.06 -26.75 -26.99
N ARG A 102 -13.88 -26.86 -26.40
CA ARG A 102 -12.92 -27.92 -26.66
C ARG A 102 -12.82 -28.86 -25.47
N PHE A 103 -12.98 -30.15 -25.71
CA PHE A 103 -12.75 -31.23 -24.75
C PHE A 103 -11.51 -32.01 -25.14
N THR A 104 -10.59 -32.22 -24.20
CA THR A 104 -9.47 -33.15 -24.37
C THR A 104 -9.50 -34.20 -23.27
N GLY A 105 -9.69 -35.46 -23.66
CA GLY A 105 -9.37 -36.59 -22.80
C GLY A 105 -7.86 -36.81 -22.82
N PHE A 106 -7.19 -36.75 -21.67
CA PHE A 106 -5.72 -36.80 -21.58
C PHE A 106 -5.24 -37.99 -20.76
N TYR A 107 -4.24 -38.71 -21.27
CA TYR A 107 -3.59 -39.85 -20.63
C TYR A 107 -2.06 -39.67 -20.66
N GLY A 108 -1.48 -39.34 -19.50
CA GLY A 108 -0.06 -39.04 -19.34
C GLY A 108 0.82 -40.29 -19.31
N CYS A 109 2.09 -40.16 -19.71
CA CYS A 109 3.04 -41.26 -19.81
C CYS A 109 3.34 -41.88 -18.43
N PRO A 110 3.00 -43.15 -18.16
CA PRO A 110 3.16 -43.74 -16.83
C PRO A 110 4.63 -43.85 -16.37
N GLU A 111 5.59 -43.93 -17.31
CA GLU A 111 7.02 -43.99 -16.96
C GLU A 111 7.56 -42.65 -16.45
N ARG A 112 8.17 -42.65 -15.26
CA ARG A 112 8.75 -41.45 -14.63
C ARG A 112 9.81 -40.75 -15.49
N SER A 113 10.58 -41.48 -16.29
CA SER A 113 11.60 -40.92 -17.20
C SER A 113 10.99 -40.11 -18.35
N ARG A 114 9.73 -40.38 -18.72
CA ARG A 114 9.06 -39.82 -19.90
C ARG A 114 8.02 -38.74 -19.57
N ARG A 115 7.93 -38.32 -18.30
CA ARG A 115 6.99 -37.29 -17.82
C ARG A 115 7.10 -35.97 -18.59
N ARG A 116 8.31 -35.63 -19.03
CA ARG A 116 8.57 -34.43 -19.82
C ARG A 116 7.84 -34.44 -21.17
N GLU A 117 7.70 -35.61 -21.79
CA GLU A 117 6.94 -35.76 -23.04
C GLU A 117 5.46 -35.38 -22.83
N SER A 118 4.84 -35.84 -21.73
CA SER A 118 3.45 -35.48 -21.40
C SER A 118 3.30 -33.97 -21.14
N TRP A 119 4.28 -33.35 -20.48
CA TRP A 119 4.28 -31.92 -20.21
C TRP A 119 4.40 -31.08 -21.49
N ASP A 120 5.28 -31.49 -22.40
CA ASP A 120 5.49 -30.79 -23.67
C ASP A 120 4.32 -31.04 -24.63
N LEU A 121 3.71 -32.23 -24.60
CA LEU A 121 2.46 -32.53 -25.29
C LEU A 121 1.34 -31.58 -24.82
N LEU A 122 1.12 -31.44 -23.51
CA LEU A 122 0.10 -30.55 -22.95
C LEU A 122 0.32 -29.07 -23.33
N LYS A 123 1.58 -28.62 -23.39
CA LYS A 123 1.94 -27.28 -23.89
C LYS A 123 1.64 -27.15 -25.38
N SER A 124 2.00 -28.15 -26.19
CA SER A 124 1.74 -28.14 -27.63
C SER A 124 0.25 -28.11 -27.93
N LEU A 125 -0.58 -28.83 -27.17
CA LEU A 125 -2.03 -28.85 -27.36
C LEU A 125 -2.65 -27.48 -27.06
N SER A 126 -2.09 -26.74 -26.10
CA SER A 126 -2.59 -25.41 -25.72
C SER A 126 -2.44 -24.36 -26.81
N THR A 127 -1.48 -24.50 -27.74
CA THR A 127 -1.26 -23.53 -28.81
C THR A 127 -2.09 -23.80 -30.07
N ARG A 128 -2.83 -24.91 -30.11
CA ARG A 128 -3.55 -25.36 -31.32
C ARG A 128 -4.95 -24.74 -31.50
N SER A 129 -5.55 -24.21 -30.44
CA SER A 129 -6.90 -23.63 -30.51
C SER A 129 -7.15 -22.62 -29.39
N ASP A 130 -7.89 -21.57 -29.70
CA ASP A 130 -8.31 -20.53 -28.75
C ASP A 130 -9.70 -20.81 -28.13
N LEU A 131 -10.33 -21.94 -28.46
CA LEU A 131 -11.65 -22.29 -27.92
C LEU A 131 -11.60 -22.49 -26.38
N PRO A 132 -12.72 -22.25 -25.67
CA PRO A 132 -12.84 -22.58 -24.25
C PRO A 132 -12.48 -24.05 -24.01
N TRP A 133 -11.50 -24.34 -23.16
CA TRP A 133 -10.86 -25.65 -23.09
C TRP A 133 -11.05 -26.36 -21.74
N LEU A 134 -11.57 -27.60 -21.80
CA LEU A 134 -11.69 -28.54 -20.69
C LEU A 134 -10.81 -29.76 -20.97
N VAL A 135 -9.93 -30.10 -20.04
CA VAL A 135 -9.07 -31.29 -20.10
C VAL A 135 -9.38 -32.19 -18.90
N MET A 136 -9.67 -33.46 -19.16
CA MET A 136 -9.96 -34.45 -18.12
C MET A 136 -9.17 -35.73 -18.38
N GLY A 137 -8.74 -36.39 -17.32
CA GLY A 137 -8.12 -37.72 -17.42
C GLY A 137 -7.03 -37.96 -16.41
N ASP A 138 -6.29 -39.04 -16.64
CA ASP A 138 -5.17 -39.49 -15.82
C ASP A 138 -3.87 -38.85 -16.32
N PHE A 139 -3.36 -37.89 -15.55
CA PHE A 139 -2.11 -37.21 -15.89
C PHE A 139 -0.89 -38.01 -15.43
N ASN A 140 -1.12 -39.04 -14.60
CA ASN A 140 -0.11 -39.88 -13.99
C ASN A 140 0.97 -39.07 -13.20
N ASP A 141 0.72 -37.81 -12.83
CA ASP A 141 1.66 -36.93 -12.13
C ASP A 141 0.98 -36.03 -11.09
N LEU A 142 1.78 -35.48 -10.17
CA LEU A 142 1.32 -34.76 -8.98
C LEU A 142 1.69 -33.27 -9.05
N MET A 143 0.82 -32.38 -8.60
CA MET A 143 1.11 -30.94 -8.52
C MET A 143 1.72 -30.54 -7.17
N PHE A 144 1.29 -31.20 -6.09
CA PHE A 144 1.70 -30.88 -4.72
C PHE A 144 2.10 -32.14 -3.95
N ALA A 145 2.88 -31.96 -2.87
CA ALA A 145 3.40 -33.07 -2.08
C ALA A 145 2.33 -33.72 -1.18
N ASP A 146 1.29 -32.98 -0.80
CA ASP A 146 0.12 -33.43 -0.04
C ASP A 146 -0.90 -34.22 -0.90
N GLU A 147 -0.66 -34.33 -2.21
CA GLU A 147 -1.43 -35.15 -3.14
C GLU A 147 -0.94 -36.62 -3.20
N LYS A 148 -0.04 -36.99 -2.30
CA LYS A 148 0.44 -38.36 -2.10
C LYS A 148 0.42 -38.74 -0.62
N ARG A 149 -0.09 -39.94 -0.33
CA ARG A 149 0.05 -40.61 0.96
C ARG A 149 0.86 -41.89 0.74
N GLY A 150 1.96 -42.06 1.48
CA GLY A 150 2.85 -43.23 1.35
C GLY A 150 4.27 -42.95 1.84
N ARG A 151 5.08 -44.00 2.00
CA ARG A 151 6.43 -43.92 2.61
C ARG A 151 7.42 -43.10 1.80
N ILE A 152 7.37 -43.18 0.47
CA ILE A 152 8.35 -42.56 -0.42
C ILE A 152 7.79 -41.22 -0.92
N PRO A 153 8.44 -40.07 -0.64
CA PRO A 153 7.97 -38.78 -1.13
C PRO A 153 8.12 -38.65 -2.65
N HIS A 154 7.20 -37.90 -3.29
CA HIS A 154 7.31 -37.62 -4.73
C HIS A 154 8.44 -36.62 -5.00
N PRO A 155 9.31 -36.83 -6.02
CA PRO A 155 10.42 -35.94 -6.31
C PRO A 155 9.98 -34.48 -6.58
N PRO A 156 10.60 -33.48 -5.92
CA PRO A 156 10.21 -32.07 -6.08
C PRO A 156 10.36 -31.50 -7.50
N TRP A 157 11.17 -32.12 -8.36
CA TRP A 157 11.33 -31.69 -9.74
C TRP A 157 10.14 -32.11 -10.63
N LEU A 158 9.53 -33.28 -10.39
CA LEU A 158 8.30 -33.72 -11.05
C LEU A 158 7.13 -32.81 -10.67
N LEU A 159 6.96 -32.55 -9.37
CA LEU A 159 5.94 -31.61 -8.85
C LEU A 159 6.04 -30.22 -9.49
N ARG A 160 7.27 -29.74 -9.74
CA ARG A 160 7.50 -28.44 -10.36
C ARG A 160 7.28 -28.46 -11.87
N GLY A 161 7.80 -29.47 -12.55
CA GLY A 161 7.68 -29.61 -14.00
C GLY A 161 6.22 -29.71 -14.45
N PHE A 162 5.42 -30.52 -13.75
CA PHE A 162 4.01 -30.64 -14.06
C PHE A 162 3.23 -29.34 -13.79
N ARG A 163 3.46 -28.67 -12.66
CA ARG A 163 2.87 -27.34 -12.37
C ARG A 163 3.24 -26.29 -13.42
N GLU A 164 4.48 -26.32 -13.90
CA GLU A 164 4.92 -25.41 -14.96
C GLU A 164 4.22 -25.69 -16.29
N ALA A 165 4.05 -26.97 -16.66
CA ALA A 165 3.32 -27.37 -17.86
C ALA A 165 1.87 -26.89 -17.84
N VAL A 166 1.13 -27.18 -16.76
CA VAL A 166 -0.26 -26.74 -16.59
C VAL A 166 -0.38 -25.21 -16.66
N TRP A 167 0.52 -24.49 -15.98
CA TRP A 167 0.56 -23.02 -16.05
C TRP A 167 0.83 -22.53 -17.47
N ALA A 168 1.88 -23.06 -18.12
CA ALA A 168 2.30 -22.63 -19.45
C ALA A 168 1.19 -22.83 -20.49
N SER A 169 0.39 -23.88 -20.33
CA SER A 169 -0.80 -24.17 -21.15
C SER A 169 -2.00 -23.26 -20.88
N GLY A 170 -1.90 -22.30 -19.97
CA GLY A 170 -3.02 -21.40 -19.62
C GLY A 170 -4.16 -22.08 -18.86
N LEU A 171 -3.91 -23.28 -18.34
CA LEU A 171 -4.88 -24.10 -17.62
C LEU A 171 -4.80 -23.88 -16.12
N SER A 172 -5.90 -24.17 -15.43
CA SER A 172 -5.99 -24.16 -13.97
C SER A 172 -6.66 -25.43 -13.46
N ASN A 173 -6.18 -25.92 -12.32
CA ASN A 173 -6.74 -27.10 -11.67
C ASN A 173 -8.15 -26.79 -11.15
N PHE A 174 -9.13 -27.56 -11.62
CA PHE A 174 -10.51 -27.50 -11.16
C PHE A 174 -10.69 -28.39 -9.93
N HIS A 175 -11.38 -27.89 -8.91
CA HIS A 175 -11.61 -28.64 -7.68
C HIS A 175 -12.81 -29.58 -7.83
N PHE A 176 -12.71 -30.78 -7.27
CA PHE A 176 -13.80 -31.75 -7.18
C PHE A 176 -14.06 -32.09 -5.71
N GLU A 177 -15.32 -32.32 -5.35
CA GLU A 177 -15.78 -32.78 -4.04
C GLU A 177 -15.63 -34.32 -3.93
N GLY A 178 -15.51 -34.88 -2.72
CA GLY A 178 -15.32 -36.31 -2.47
C GLY A 178 -13.90 -36.69 -2.05
N TYR A 179 -13.54 -37.98 -2.13
CA TYR A 179 -12.22 -38.47 -1.73
C TYR A 179 -11.10 -37.90 -2.63
N GLN A 180 -10.04 -37.36 -2.02
CA GLN A 180 -9.03 -36.54 -2.72
C GLN A 180 -8.08 -37.33 -3.61
N PHE A 181 -7.64 -38.51 -3.17
CA PHE A 181 -6.70 -39.36 -3.91
C PHE A 181 -7.48 -40.18 -4.92
N THR A 182 -7.10 -40.20 -6.18
CA THR A 182 -7.87 -40.87 -7.24
C THR A 182 -7.29 -42.21 -7.62
N TRP A 183 -6.07 -42.52 -7.17
CA TRP A 183 -5.38 -43.78 -7.40
C TRP A 183 -4.86 -44.37 -6.09
N GLU A 184 -4.90 -45.69 -5.96
CA GLU A 184 -4.32 -46.39 -4.80
C GLU A 184 -3.69 -47.75 -5.13
N ARG A 185 -2.77 -48.20 -4.28
CA ARG A 185 -2.17 -49.54 -4.40
C ARG A 185 -1.76 -50.12 -3.04
N TRP A 186 -1.88 -51.44 -2.91
CA TRP A 186 -1.50 -52.21 -1.71
C TRP A 186 -2.30 -51.83 -0.44
N ARG A 187 -3.58 -51.50 -0.60
CA ARG A 187 -4.50 -51.21 0.51
C ARG A 187 -4.47 -52.35 1.53
N GLY A 188 -4.39 -51.99 2.82
CA GLY A 188 -4.30 -52.96 3.93
C GLY A 188 -2.88 -53.48 4.23
N THR A 189 -1.85 -53.05 3.49
CA THR A 189 -0.46 -53.43 3.77
C THR A 189 0.36 -52.25 4.34
N PRO A 190 1.53 -52.50 4.98
CA PRO A 190 2.43 -51.44 5.42
C PRO A 190 2.98 -50.55 4.29
N ASN A 191 2.82 -50.99 3.03
CA ASN A 191 3.26 -50.33 1.81
C ASN A 191 2.10 -49.66 1.05
N TRP A 192 0.95 -49.42 1.71
CA TRP A 192 -0.18 -48.72 1.11
C TRP A 192 0.22 -47.32 0.62
N VAL A 193 -0.11 -47.05 -0.64
CA VAL A 193 0.14 -45.77 -1.31
C VAL A 193 -1.12 -45.27 -1.97
N GLU A 194 -1.37 -43.97 -1.85
CA GLU A 194 -2.44 -43.25 -2.56
C GLU A 194 -1.91 -41.99 -3.21
N GLU A 195 -2.41 -41.69 -4.41
CA GLU A 195 -1.98 -40.57 -5.23
C GLU A 195 -3.18 -39.91 -5.93
N LYS A 196 -3.10 -38.60 -6.20
CA LYS A 196 -4.09 -37.87 -7.01
C LYS A 196 -3.59 -37.70 -8.44
N LEU A 197 -3.85 -38.71 -9.27
CA LEU A 197 -3.35 -38.78 -10.66
C LEU A 197 -4.37 -38.24 -11.67
N ASP A 198 -5.67 -38.44 -11.41
CA ASP A 198 -6.78 -38.02 -12.25
C ASP A 198 -7.19 -36.58 -11.93
N ARG A 199 -7.35 -35.76 -12.96
CA ARG A 199 -7.62 -34.33 -12.79
C ARG A 199 -8.56 -33.77 -13.83
N ILE A 200 -9.11 -32.62 -13.47
CA ILE A 200 -9.87 -31.74 -14.36
C ILE A 200 -9.10 -30.42 -14.45
N LEU A 201 -8.64 -30.06 -15.64
CA LEU A 201 -7.97 -28.80 -15.92
C LEU A 201 -8.83 -27.95 -16.86
N THR A 202 -8.94 -26.65 -16.59
CA THR A 202 -9.80 -25.76 -17.37
C THR A 202 -9.07 -24.48 -17.77
N SER A 203 -9.35 -23.99 -18.97
CA SER A 203 -8.97 -22.63 -19.36
C SER A 203 -9.88 -21.59 -18.70
N GLU A 204 -9.39 -20.36 -18.62
CA GLU A 204 -10.18 -19.24 -18.09
C GLU A 204 -11.45 -18.99 -18.90
N SER A 205 -11.37 -19.06 -20.23
CA SER A 205 -12.51 -18.89 -21.14
C SER A 205 -13.59 -19.96 -20.96
N TRP A 206 -13.21 -21.17 -20.55
CA TRP A 206 -14.15 -22.25 -20.26
C TRP A 206 -14.89 -22.02 -18.94
N LEU A 207 -14.17 -21.58 -17.91
CA LEU A 207 -14.78 -21.21 -16.63
C LEU A 207 -15.77 -20.05 -16.76
N ASP A 208 -15.51 -19.09 -17.65
CA ASP A 208 -16.44 -18.00 -17.92
C ASP A 208 -17.75 -18.50 -18.56
N SER A 209 -17.67 -19.58 -19.34
CA SER A 209 -18.83 -20.20 -20.02
C SER A 209 -19.64 -21.11 -19.07
N PHE A 210 -18.97 -21.79 -18.13
CA PHE A 210 -19.57 -22.79 -17.24
C PHE A 210 -19.28 -22.49 -15.75
N GLY A 211 -19.47 -21.24 -15.31
CA GLY A 211 -19.06 -20.77 -13.98
C GLY A 211 -19.76 -21.42 -12.76
N ASN A 212 -20.83 -22.18 -12.97
CA ASN A 212 -21.53 -22.98 -11.96
C ASN A 212 -21.23 -24.49 -12.09
N ALA A 213 -20.23 -24.88 -12.88
CA ALA A 213 -19.84 -26.28 -12.96
C ALA A 213 -19.41 -26.81 -11.58
N ALA A 214 -19.73 -28.06 -11.31
CA ALA A 214 -19.35 -28.77 -10.09
C ALA A 214 -18.82 -30.15 -10.47
N ALA A 215 -17.80 -30.63 -9.78
CA ALA A 215 -17.21 -31.94 -10.02
C ALA A 215 -17.16 -32.77 -8.74
N GLU A 216 -17.28 -34.08 -8.86
CA GLU A 216 -17.24 -35.05 -7.75
C GLU A 216 -16.46 -36.31 -8.16
N THR A 217 -15.82 -36.99 -7.20
CA THR A 217 -15.30 -38.36 -7.36
C THR A 217 -16.39 -39.40 -7.12
N LEU A 218 -16.32 -40.53 -7.84
CA LEU A 218 -17.23 -41.65 -7.66
C LEU A 218 -16.51 -42.80 -6.94
N GLU A 219 -17.09 -43.22 -5.80
CA GLU A 219 -16.63 -44.34 -4.99
C GLU A 219 -17.23 -45.67 -5.48
N GLY A 220 -16.56 -46.80 -5.19
CA GLY A 220 -17.06 -48.14 -5.56
C GLY A 220 -16.53 -48.69 -6.90
N SER A 221 -15.33 -48.27 -7.32
CA SER A 221 -14.68 -48.73 -8.55
C SER A 221 -13.91 -50.06 -8.35
N PRO A 222 -13.97 -51.02 -9.31
CA PRO A 222 -13.10 -52.20 -9.34
C PRO A 222 -11.71 -51.88 -9.91
N SER A 223 -11.52 -50.67 -10.45
CA SER A 223 -10.23 -50.15 -10.90
C SER A 223 -9.46 -49.58 -9.70
N ASP A 224 -8.13 -49.59 -9.79
CA ASP A 224 -7.28 -48.87 -8.84
C ASP A 224 -7.36 -47.35 -9.01
N HIS A 225 -8.12 -46.87 -10.01
CA HIS A 225 -8.54 -45.49 -10.18
C HIS A 225 -10.04 -45.26 -9.87
N MET A 226 -10.34 -44.10 -9.30
CA MET A 226 -11.70 -43.57 -9.15
C MET A 226 -12.12 -42.73 -10.36
N ALA A 227 -13.41 -42.79 -10.69
CA ALA A 227 -13.97 -41.98 -11.76
C ALA A 227 -14.19 -40.53 -11.31
N LEU A 228 -14.00 -39.59 -12.24
CA LEU A 228 -14.32 -38.18 -12.07
C LEU A 228 -15.53 -37.81 -12.91
N VAL A 229 -16.49 -37.12 -12.33
CA VAL A 229 -17.63 -36.57 -13.05
C VAL A 229 -17.72 -35.06 -12.84
N ILE A 230 -17.97 -34.31 -13.93
CA ILE A 230 -18.23 -32.87 -13.89
C ILE A 230 -19.61 -32.58 -14.47
N LYS A 231 -20.44 -31.91 -13.68
CA LYS A 231 -21.75 -31.40 -14.09
C LYS A 231 -21.58 -29.98 -14.60
N LEU A 232 -21.80 -29.82 -15.91
CA LEU A 232 -21.83 -28.55 -16.61
C LEU A 232 -23.21 -27.94 -16.49
N GLN A 233 -23.34 -26.99 -15.57
CA GLN A 233 -24.48 -26.08 -15.55
C GLN A 233 -24.12 -24.85 -16.41
N PRO A 234 -24.75 -24.65 -17.58
CA PRO A 234 -24.67 -23.35 -18.24
C PRO A 234 -25.15 -22.30 -17.25
N VAL A 235 -24.57 -21.10 -17.32
CA VAL A 235 -25.05 -19.96 -16.53
C VAL A 235 -26.45 -19.62 -17.01
N ARG A 236 -27.48 -20.33 -16.54
CA ARG A 236 -28.86 -19.86 -16.61
C ARG A 236 -28.84 -18.57 -15.82
N GLY A 237 -29.09 -17.47 -16.52
CA GLY A 237 -29.14 -16.16 -15.93
C GLY A 237 -30.28 -16.09 -14.92
N VAL A 238 -30.03 -16.53 -13.68
CA VAL A 238 -30.54 -15.75 -12.55
C VAL A 238 -29.94 -14.39 -12.79
N ARG A 239 -30.74 -13.47 -13.34
CA ARG A 239 -30.40 -12.05 -13.43
C ARG A 239 -30.12 -11.63 -12.00
N ARG A 240 -28.87 -11.79 -11.55
CA ARG A 240 -28.35 -11.04 -10.42
C ARG A 240 -28.69 -9.61 -10.75
N ARG A 241 -29.58 -8.98 -9.98
CA ARG A 241 -29.73 -7.52 -10.02
C ARG A 241 -28.32 -6.98 -9.86
N ARG A 242 -27.72 -6.48 -10.94
CA ARG A 242 -26.42 -5.83 -10.90
C ARG A 242 -26.61 -4.64 -9.97
N ARG A 243 -26.12 -4.73 -8.74
CA ARG A 243 -26.12 -3.61 -7.81
C ARG A 243 -25.26 -2.51 -8.45
N PHE A 244 -25.85 -1.33 -8.62
CA PHE A 244 -25.14 -0.17 -9.16
C PHE A 244 -23.94 0.15 -8.29
N LYS A 245 -22.82 0.49 -8.93
CA LYS A 245 -21.62 1.03 -8.30
C LYS A 245 -21.04 2.09 -9.22
N PHE A 246 -20.79 3.27 -8.68
CA PHE A 246 -20.18 4.35 -9.42
C PHE A 246 -18.72 4.01 -9.76
N GLU A 247 -18.39 4.02 -11.06
CA GLU A 247 -17.03 3.78 -11.54
C GLU A 247 -16.35 5.13 -11.78
N ASN A 248 -15.22 5.41 -11.11
CA ASN A 248 -14.56 6.71 -11.17
C ASN A 248 -14.02 7.04 -12.57
N VAL A 249 -13.95 6.04 -13.47
CA VAL A 249 -13.65 6.23 -14.90
C VAL A 249 -14.70 7.10 -15.61
N TRP A 250 -15.95 7.10 -15.12
CA TRP A 250 -17.04 7.91 -15.67
C TRP A 250 -16.79 9.41 -15.55
N LEU A 251 -16.04 9.85 -14.54
CA LEU A 251 -15.67 11.26 -14.34
C LEU A 251 -14.81 11.82 -15.49
N LYS A 252 -14.26 10.97 -16.35
CA LYS A 252 -13.46 11.37 -17.51
C LYS A 252 -14.26 11.47 -18.81
N GLU A 253 -15.52 11.07 -18.80
CA GLU A 253 -16.40 11.18 -19.96
C GLU A 253 -17.04 12.58 -19.97
N ALA A 254 -17.06 13.22 -21.13
CA ALA A 254 -17.51 14.61 -21.26
C ALA A 254 -19.01 14.78 -20.93
N ASP A 255 -19.81 13.77 -21.24
CA ASP A 255 -21.26 13.69 -21.05
C ASP A 255 -21.67 13.30 -19.61
N CYS A 256 -20.73 12.86 -18.77
CA CYS A 256 -21.04 12.42 -17.40
C CYS A 256 -21.66 13.53 -16.54
N ARG A 257 -21.14 14.76 -16.66
CA ARG A 257 -21.62 15.91 -15.87
C ARG A 257 -23.07 16.24 -16.17
N GLU A 258 -23.48 16.21 -17.44
CA GLU A 258 -24.86 16.50 -17.86
C GLU A 258 -25.85 15.48 -17.30
N VAL A 259 -25.48 14.19 -17.31
CA VAL A 259 -26.30 13.11 -16.75
C VAL A 259 -26.47 13.26 -15.24
N VAL A 260 -25.41 13.66 -14.53
CA VAL A 260 -25.46 13.90 -13.08
C VAL A 260 -26.32 15.11 -12.75
N VAL A 261 -26.14 16.24 -13.45
CA VAL A 261 -26.96 17.45 -13.27
C VAL A 261 -28.43 17.14 -13.52
N ARG A 262 -28.74 16.45 -14.62
CA ARG A 262 -30.11 16.03 -14.94
C ARG A 262 -30.71 15.15 -13.86
N GLY A 263 -29.96 14.15 -13.39
CA GLY A 263 -30.44 13.24 -12.34
C GLY A 263 -30.64 13.92 -10.99
N TRP A 264 -29.79 14.88 -10.63
CA TRP A 264 -29.81 15.55 -9.32
C TRP A 264 -30.95 16.56 -9.18
N PHE A 265 -31.29 17.26 -10.27
CA PHE A 265 -32.36 18.26 -10.30
C PHE A 265 -33.70 17.73 -10.82
N MET A 266 -33.82 16.44 -11.16
CA MET A 266 -35.05 15.88 -11.71
C MET A 266 -36.24 15.97 -10.75
N ARG A 267 -36.02 15.71 -9.44
CA ARG A 267 -37.08 15.65 -8.42
C ARG A 267 -36.59 16.16 -7.06
N ARG A 268 -36.44 17.48 -6.97
CA ARG A 268 -35.88 18.15 -5.78
C ARG A 268 -36.71 17.96 -4.49
N GLU A 269 -38.01 17.72 -4.65
CA GLU A 269 -38.98 17.54 -3.55
C GLU A 269 -38.73 16.31 -2.66
N ARG A 270 -37.92 15.33 -3.12
CA ARG A 270 -37.63 14.09 -2.37
C ARG A 270 -36.45 14.21 -1.41
N GLY A 271 -35.87 15.41 -1.26
CA GLY A 271 -34.67 15.66 -0.46
C GLY A 271 -33.41 14.94 -1.00
N VAL A 272 -32.28 15.15 -0.32
CA VAL A 272 -30.96 14.67 -0.77
C VAL A 272 -30.91 13.15 -0.99
N VAL A 273 -31.60 12.36 -0.16
CA VAL A 273 -31.66 10.90 -0.31
C VAL A 273 -32.39 10.50 -1.60
N GLY A 274 -33.47 11.20 -1.95
CA GLY A 274 -34.17 11.01 -3.22
C GLY A 274 -33.33 11.42 -4.43
N GLN A 275 -32.63 12.56 -4.33
CA GLN A 275 -31.73 13.06 -5.38
C GLN A 275 -30.58 12.08 -5.66
N ILE A 276 -30.00 11.45 -4.63
CA ILE A 276 -28.97 10.41 -4.79
C ILE A 276 -29.53 9.19 -5.55
N GLU A 277 -30.74 8.73 -5.22
CA GLU A 277 -31.36 7.57 -5.89
C GLU A 277 -31.72 7.88 -7.36
N ASP A 278 -32.16 9.10 -7.66
CA ASP A 278 -32.49 9.52 -9.01
C ASP A 278 -31.20 9.68 -9.86
N CYS A 279 -30.14 10.26 -9.31
CA CYS A 279 -28.81 10.26 -9.92
C CYS A 279 -28.27 8.85 -10.16
N ARG A 280 -28.41 7.95 -9.18
CA ARG A 280 -28.00 6.54 -9.28
C ARG A 280 -28.68 5.86 -10.47
N ARG A 281 -29.96 6.11 -10.69
CA ARG A 281 -30.73 5.54 -11.80
C ARG A 281 -30.27 6.07 -13.15
N GLU A 282 -30.15 7.39 -13.27
CA GLU A 282 -29.72 8.07 -14.51
C GLU A 282 -28.30 7.65 -14.92
N VAL A 283 -27.34 7.80 -14.01
CA VAL A 283 -25.94 7.39 -14.24
C VAL A 283 -25.83 5.89 -14.45
N GLY A 284 -26.64 5.09 -13.74
CA GLY A 284 -26.68 3.64 -13.90
C GLY A 284 -27.24 3.17 -15.24
N SER A 285 -28.16 3.93 -15.84
CA SER A 285 -28.63 3.70 -17.20
C SER A 285 -27.55 4.05 -18.21
N TRP A 286 -27.03 5.28 -18.15
CA TRP A 286 -25.98 5.79 -19.04
C TRP A 286 -24.68 4.97 -19.00
N GLY A 287 -24.26 4.53 -17.81
CA GLY A 287 -23.00 3.80 -17.62
C GLY A 287 -23.00 2.36 -18.16
N LYS A 288 -24.18 1.75 -18.36
CA LYS A 288 -24.29 0.37 -18.89
C LYS A 288 -23.78 0.27 -20.32
N ASP A 289 -24.04 1.29 -21.14
CA ASP A 289 -23.71 1.28 -22.57
C ASP A 289 -22.21 1.55 -22.83
N ARG A 290 -21.51 2.18 -21.88
CA ARG A 290 -20.12 2.63 -22.06
C ARG A 290 -19.06 1.70 -21.45
N CYS A 291 -19.35 0.99 -20.37
CA CYS A 291 -18.33 0.23 -19.60
C CYS A 291 -18.25 -1.27 -19.90
N GLY A 292 -19.20 -1.83 -20.65
CA GLY A 292 -19.20 -3.25 -20.98
C GLY A 292 -18.19 -3.68 -22.05
N ASP A 293 -17.60 -2.72 -22.79
CA ASP A 293 -17.01 -3.02 -24.11
C ASP A 293 -15.58 -2.53 -24.33
N TYR A 294 -14.83 -2.20 -23.27
CA TYR A 294 -13.44 -1.73 -23.42
C TYR A 294 -12.59 -2.71 -24.23
N SER A 295 -12.70 -4.01 -23.99
CA SER A 295 -11.89 -5.01 -24.70
C SER A 295 -12.24 -5.10 -26.20
N LYS A 296 -13.50 -4.93 -26.61
CA LYS A 296 -13.86 -4.91 -28.03
C LYS A 296 -13.44 -3.62 -28.71
N ARG A 297 -13.61 -2.46 -28.06
CA ARG A 297 -13.14 -1.15 -28.57
C ARG A 297 -11.62 -1.10 -28.70
N ILE A 298 -10.89 -1.61 -27.71
CA ILE A 298 -9.43 -1.80 -27.76
C ILE A 298 -9.06 -2.74 -28.92
N GLY A 299 -9.80 -3.83 -29.10
CA GLY A 299 -9.65 -4.75 -30.23
C GLY A 299 -9.86 -4.08 -31.58
N PHE A 300 -10.89 -3.24 -31.72
CA PHE A 300 -11.19 -2.48 -32.92
C PHE A 300 -10.08 -1.46 -33.24
N CYS A 301 -9.69 -0.63 -32.28
CA CYS A 301 -8.59 0.31 -32.46
C CYS A 301 -7.27 -0.40 -32.82
N ARG A 302 -6.99 -1.57 -32.22
CA ARG A 302 -5.81 -2.38 -32.56
C ARG A 302 -5.87 -2.89 -34.01
N LYS A 303 -7.01 -3.40 -34.46
CA LYS A 303 -7.19 -3.83 -35.86
C LYS A 303 -7.03 -2.66 -36.84
N ARG A 304 -7.64 -1.51 -36.54
CA ARG A 304 -7.55 -0.30 -37.36
C ARG A 304 -6.13 0.29 -37.41
N LEU A 305 -5.40 0.29 -36.29
CA LEU A 305 -4.00 0.69 -36.24
C LEU A 305 -3.09 -0.21 -37.08
N ASN A 306 -3.34 -1.52 -37.10
CA ASN A 306 -2.58 -2.44 -37.95
C ASN A 306 -2.87 -2.21 -39.44
N TYR A 307 -4.13 -1.94 -39.82
CA TYR A 307 -4.51 -1.63 -41.20
C TYR A 307 -3.88 -0.33 -41.72
N LEU A 308 -3.89 0.73 -40.91
CA LEU A 308 -3.34 2.04 -41.28
C LEU A 308 -1.80 2.08 -41.28
N ARG A 309 -1.14 1.07 -40.71
CA ARG A 309 0.33 1.03 -40.52
C ARG A 309 1.12 0.87 -41.82
N LEU A 310 0.48 0.37 -42.88
CA LEU A 310 1.09 0.09 -44.17
C LEU A 310 0.74 1.16 -45.22
N LYS A 311 0.00 2.19 -44.85
CA LYS A 311 -0.42 3.28 -45.73
C LYS A 311 0.36 4.55 -45.41
N SER A 312 0.88 5.21 -46.44
CA SER A 312 1.79 6.35 -46.33
C SER A 312 1.19 7.68 -46.78
N ASP A 313 -0.12 7.73 -47.06
CA ASP A 313 -0.80 8.97 -47.39
C ASP A 313 -1.07 9.85 -46.15
N VAL A 314 -1.20 11.16 -46.39
CA VAL A 314 -1.37 12.19 -45.35
C VAL A 314 -2.62 11.93 -44.52
N TRP A 315 -3.71 11.46 -45.15
CA TRP A 315 -4.99 11.22 -44.50
C TRP A 315 -4.94 9.98 -43.59
N SER A 316 -4.34 8.88 -44.05
CA SER A 316 -4.07 7.68 -43.26
C SER A 316 -3.14 7.95 -42.08
N THR A 317 -2.18 8.88 -42.22
CA THR A 317 -1.27 9.28 -41.14
C THR A 317 -2.00 10.08 -40.04
N LEU A 318 -2.88 11.01 -40.43
CA LEU A 318 -3.74 11.75 -39.50
C LEU A 318 -4.72 10.81 -38.79
N GLU A 319 -5.35 9.90 -39.53
CA GLU A 319 -6.26 8.90 -38.98
C GLU A 319 -5.51 7.94 -38.03
N PHE A 320 -4.31 7.49 -38.39
CA PHE A 320 -3.47 6.63 -37.54
C PHE A 320 -3.18 7.29 -36.19
N ASN A 321 -2.82 8.58 -36.19
CA ASN A 321 -2.56 9.32 -34.96
C ASN A 321 -3.83 9.50 -34.11
N LYS A 322 -4.99 9.75 -34.75
CA LYS A 322 -6.29 9.85 -34.06
C LYS A 322 -6.68 8.52 -33.40
N VAL A 323 -6.61 7.40 -34.14
CA VAL A 323 -6.92 6.06 -33.62
C VAL A 323 -5.90 5.63 -32.55
N LYS A 324 -4.62 6.02 -32.69
CA LYS A 324 -3.57 5.75 -31.69
C LYS A 324 -3.85 6.47 -30.37
N ALA A 325 -4.26 7.74 -30.44
CA ALA A 325 -4.66 8.51 -29.26
C ALA A 325 -5.90 7.88 -28.58
N GLU A 326 -6.88 7.43 -29.35
CA GLU A 326 -8.06 6.73 -28.83
C GLU A 326 -7.69 5.39 -28.17
N TYR A 327 -6.82 4.60 -28.79
CA TYR A 327 -6.33 3.32 -28.26
C TYR A 327 -5.62 3.50 -26.90
N ILE A 328 -4.75 4.50 -26.78
CA ILE A 328 -4.05 4.83 -25.52
C ILE A 328 -5.07 5.23 -24.44
N ASN A 329 -6.03 6.09 -24.78
CA ASN A 329 -7.08 6.53 -23.87
C ASN A 329 -7.92 5.35 -23.35
N LEU A 330 -8.30 4.42 -24.23
CA LEU A 330 -9.05 3.21 -23.84
C LEU A 330 -8.25 2.29 -22.91
N LEU A 331 -6.95 2.10 -23.16
CA LEU A 331 -6.08 1.31 -22.28
C LEU A 331 -5.93 1.93 -20.88
N GLU A 332 -5.84 3.26 -20.79
CA GLU A 332 -5.82 3.96 -19.50
C GLU A 332 -7.13 3.81 -18.74
N LYS A 333 -8.26 3.96 -19.44
CA LYS A 333 -9.61 3.75 -18.86
C LYS A 333 -9.78 2.33 -18.33
N GLU A 334 -9.37 1.31 -19.09
CA GLU A 334 -9.40 -0.10 -18.66
C GLU A 334 -8.52 -0.36 -17.43
N ASN A 335 -7.30 0.20 -17.40
CA ASN A 335 -6.39 0.04 -16.26
C ASN A 335 -6.97 0.67 -14.98
N GLN A 336 -7.55 1.88 -15.07
CA GLN A 336 -8.20 2.54 -13.94
C GLN A 336 -9.41 1.75 -13.43
N PHE A 337 -10.24 1.24 -14.34
CA PHE A 337 -11.37 0.38 -14.01
C PHE A 337 -10.93 -0.85 -13.20
N TRP A 338 -9.90 -1.58 -13.64
CA TRP A 338 -9.41 -2.74 -12.91
C TRP A 338 -8.69 -2.38 -11.60
N ARG A 339 -8.00 -1.25 -11.54
CA ARG A 339 -7.36 -0.73 -10.32
C ARG A 339 -8.37 -0.42 -9.22
N GLN A 340 -9.46 0.30 -9.54
CA GLN A 340 -10.53 0.63 -8.59
C GLN A 340 -11.15 -0.65 -8.00
N ARG A 341 -11.39 -1.66 -8.84
CA ARG A 341 -11.94 -2.96 -8.43
C ARG A 341 -10.95 -3.81 -7.63
N ALA A 342 -9.65 -3.70 -7.92
CA ALA A 342 -8.60 -4.36 -7.15
C ALA A 342 -8.40 -3.76 -5.75
N LYS A 343 -8.81 -2.50 -5.51
CA LYS A 343 -8.54 -1.67 -4.30
C LYS A 343 -7.05 -1.66 -3.90
N GLU A 344 -6.17 -1.67 -4.88
CA GLU A 344 -4.72 -1.55 -4.68
C GLU A 344 -4.31 -0.11 -5.02
N PHE A 345 -4.25 0.76 -3.99
CA PHE A 345 -4.11 2.21 -4.14
C PHE A 345 -2.66 2.70 -4.32
N TRP A 346 -1.66 1.84 -4.10
CA TRP A 346 -0.23 2.19 -4.18
C TRP A 346 0.32 2.23 -5.61
N TYR A 347 -0.45 1.75 -6.59
CA TYR A 347 -0.03 1.70 -8.00
C TYR A 347 -0.35 3.02 -8.73
N ARG A 348 0.66 3.87 -8.90
CA ARG A 348 0.58 5.09 -9.73
C ARG A 348 1.02 4.77 -11.17
N GLY A 349 0.26 5.24 -12.15
CA GLY A 349 0.26 4.77 -13.54
C GLY A 349 1.63 4.77 -14.22
N GLY A 350 1.81 3.84 -15.17
CA GLY A 350 3.00 3.79 -16.01
C GLY A 350 3.32 2.41 -16.60
N ASP A 351 2.86 1.33 -15.96
CA ASP A 351 2.93 -0.03 -16.51
C ASP A 351 1.50 -0.55 -16.79
N LEU A 352 1.31 -1.31 -17.87
CA LEU A 352 0.06 -2.04 -18.14
C LEU A 352 0.13 -3.36 -17.37
N ASN A 353 -0.64 -3.49 -16.29
CA ASN A 353 -0.69 -4.74 -15.52
C ASN A 353 -2.12 -5.18 -15.19
N THR A 354 -2.98 -5.17 -16.20
CA THR A 354 -4.36 -5.66 -16.09
C THR A 354 -4.37 -7.07 -15.50
N ARG A 355 -3.51 -7.98 -15.98
CA ARG A 355 -3.45 -9.37 -15.50
C ARG A 355 -3.18 -9.49 -13.99
N PHE A 356 -2.32 -8.65 -13.42
CA PHE A 356 -2.15 -8.58 -11.96
C PHE A 356 -3.44 -8.15 -11.26
N PHE A 357 -4.08 -7.06 -11.71
CA PHE A 357 -5.32 -6.57 -11.11
C PHE A 357 -6.46 -7.59 -11.22
N HIS A 358 -6.61 -8.26 -12.37
CA HIS A 358 -7.55 -9.36 -12.53
C HIS A 358 -7.29 -10.48 -11.51
N ASN A 359 -6.04 -10.90 -11.33
CA ASN A 359 -5.69 -11.94 -10.35
C ASN A 359 -5.96 -11.52 -8.91
N VAL A 360 -5.69 -10.26 -8.54
CA VAL A 360 -6.01 -9.71 -7.22
C VAL A 360 -7.52 -9.67 -6.99
N VAL A 361 -8.29 -9.18 -7.97
CA VAL A 361 -9.76 -9.16 -7.92
C VAL A 361 -10.31 -10.58 -7.77
N LYS A 362 -9.79 -11.55 -8.52
CA LYS A 362 -10.19 -12.97 -8.42
C LYS A 362 -9.86 -13.57 -7.06
N SER A 363 -8.66 -13.35 -6.53
CA SER A 363 -8.26 -13.82 -5.20
C SER A 363 -9.17 -13.22 -4.11
N ARG A 364 -9.52 -11.94 -4.23
CA ARG A 364 -10.45 -11.28 -3.30
C ARG A 364 -11.88 -11.81 -3.44
N ARG A 365 -12.37 -12.07 -4.66
CA ARG A 365 -13.68 -12.69 -4.88
C ARG A 365 -13.74 -14.10 -4.29
N ARG A 366 -12.67 -14.89 -4.41
CA ARG A 366 -12.57 -16.22 -3.80
C ARG A 366 -12.57 -16.14 -2.27
N ARG A 367 -11.74 -15.25 -1.69
CA ARG A 367 -11.66 -15.08 -0.22
C ARG A 367 -12.94 -14.53 0.40
N ASN A 368 -13.65 -13.65 -0.30
CA ASN A 368 -14.86 -13.01 0.20
C ASN A 368 -16.15 -13.79 -0.17
N ARG A 369 -16.03 -14.97 -0.79
CA ARG A 369 -17.17 -15.83 -1.07
C ARG A 369 -17.49 -16.60 0.20
N VAL A 370 -18.67 -16.35 0.76
CA VAL A 370 -19.24 -17.22 1.78
C VAL A 370 -19.88 -18.40 1.05
N GLU A 371 -19.38 -19.62 1.31
CA GLU A 371 -19.82 -20.84 0.64
C GLU A 371 -20.98 -21.54 1.38
N GLY A 372 -21.10 -21.30 2.69
CA GLY A 372 -22.17 -21.80 3.54
C GLY A 372 -21.85 -21.55 5.02
N PHE A 373 -22.83 -21.78 5.89
CA PHE A 373 -22.62 -21.83 7.34
C PHE A 373 -22.74 -23.29 7.82
N LYS A 374 -21.92 -23.65 8.80
CA LYS A 374 -22.01 -24.96 9.45
C LYS A 374 -22.90 -24.81 10.68
N LEU A 375 -23.98 -25.59 10.73
CA LEU A 375 -24.93 -25.63 11.84
C LEU A 375 -24.39 -26.51 12.99
N ASP A 376 -24.96 -26.35 14.19
CA ASP A 376 -24.51 -27.03 15.41
C ASP A 376 -24.68 -28.57 15.39
N GLY A 377 -25.37 -29.13 14.38
CA GLY A 377 -25.43 -30.57 14.09
C GLY A 377 -24.41 -31.06 13.04
N GLY A 378 -23.44 -30.25 12.64
CA GLY A 378 -22.42 -30.60 11.64
C GLY A 378 -22.86 -30.51 10.17
N ARG A 379 -24.16 -30.28 9.91
CA ARG A 379 -24.75 -30.04 8.58
C ARG A 379 -24.38 -28.66 8.04
N TRP A 380 -24.11 -28.57 6.75
CA TRP A 380 -23.83 -27.31 6.05
C TRP A 380 -25.10 -26.76 5.42
N GLU A 381 -25.44 -25.50 5.72
CA GLU A 381 -26.43 -24.75 4.96
C GLU A 381 -25.72 -23.95 3.86
N ARG A 382 -26.21 -24.06 2.62
CA ARG A 382 -25.59 -23.48 1.42
C ARG A 382 -26.57 -22.65 0.60
N ASP A 383 -27.86 -22.65 0.94
CA ASP A 383 -28.84 -21.81 0.26
C ASP A 383 -28.66 -20.33 0.59
N ARG A 384 -28.68 -19.46 -0.42
CA ARG A 384 -28.31 -18.05 -0.23
C ARG A 384 -29.39 -17.22 0.45
N GLU A 385 -30.65 -17.58 0.29
CA GLU A 385 -31.75 -16.87 0.94
C GLU A 385 -31.82 -17.28 2.41
N GLU A 386 -31.66 -18.57 2.68
CA GLU A 386 -31.50 -19.13 4.05
C GLU A 386 -30.29 -18.52 4.77
N LEU A 387 -29.10 -18.50 4.15
CA LEU A 387 -27.89 -17.87 4.70
C LEU A 387 -28.08 -16.38 4.97
N GLY A 388 -28.86 -15.69 4.12
CA GLY A 388 -29.22 -14.28 4.30
C GLY A 388 -30.06 -14.06 5.55
N ARG A 389 -31.15 -14.84 5.68
CA ARG A 389 -32.06 -14.82 6.83
C ARG A 389 -31.35 -15.22 8.12
N MET A 390 -30.55 -16.29 8.12
CA MET A 390 -29.78 -16.71 9.30
C MET A 390 -28.83 -15.63 9.80
N VAL A 391 -28.19 -14.89 8.88
CA VAL A 391 -27.32 -13.77 9.24
C VAL A 391 -28.15 -12.63 9.81
N GLU A 392 -29.25 -12.30 9.16
CA GLU A 392 -30.19 -11.26 9.59
C GLU A 392 -30.74 -11.57 10.99
N ASP A 393 -31.28 -12.76 11.23
CA ASP A 393 -31.81 -13.22 12.52
C ASP A 393 -30.72 -13.27 13.61
N TYR A 394 -29.53 -13.78 13.29
CA TYR A 394 -28.39 -13.77 14.22
C TYR A 394 -28.02 -12.35 14.64
N PHE A 395 -28.06 -11.39 13.71
CA PHE A 395 -27.75 -10.01 14.02
C PHE A 395 -28.91 -9.29 14.72
N ILE A 396 -30.17 -9.50 14.32
CA ILE A 396 -31.37 -8.99 14.99
C ILE A 396 -31.38 -9.43 16.45
N ASN A 397 -31.22 -10.73 16.73
CA ASN A 397 -31.20 -11.26 18.10
C ASN A 397 -30.02 -10.74 18.93
N ILE A 398 -28.89 -10.41 18.31
CA ILE A 398 -27.74 -9.86 19.02
C ILE A 398 -27.83 -8.33 19.24
N PHE A 399 -28.62 -7.63 18.43
CA PHE A 399 -28.79 -6.18 18.46
C PHE A 399 -30.10 -5.70 19.10
N THR A 400 -30.95 -6.63 19.58
CA THR A 400 -32.14 -6.29 20.38
C THR A 400 -31.72 -6.05 21.84
N SER A 401 -32.09 -4.89 22.42
CA SER A 401 -31.66 -4.43 23.75
C SER A 401 -32.48 -5.03 24.90
N VAL A 402 -31.88 -5.10 26.09
CA VAL A 402 -32.58 -5.38 27.36
C VAL A 402 -32.00 -4.42 28.41
N GLN A 403 -32.87 -3.66 29.09
CA GLN A 403 -32.78 -2.39 29.90
C GLN A 403 -32.23 -2.36 31.38
N GLY A 404 -30.94 -2.10 31.68
CA GLY A 404 -30.37 -2.17 33.06
C GLY A 404 -29.97 -0.84 33.74
N ASP A 405 -29.76 -0.85 35.07
CA ASP A 405 -29.49 0.33 35.94
C ASP A 405 -28.03 0.86 35.87
N ARG A 406 -27.87 2.19 35.85
CA ARG A 406 -26.71 2.94 35.30
C ARG A 406 -26.08 3.97 36.26
N GLU A 407 -26.71 4.28 37.39
CA GLU A 407 -26.40 5.47 38.20
C GLU A 407 -25.09 5.37 39.00
N ASN A 408 -24.64 4.16 39.36
CA ASN A 408 -23.40 3.95 40.12
C ASN A 408 -22.12 4.25 39.32
N VAL A 409 -22.16 4.09 37.99
CA VAL A 409 -21.01 4.35 37.10
C VAL A 409 -20.88 5.85 36.78
N LEU A 410 -22.01 6.55 36.63
CA LEU A 410 -22.04 7.98 36.32
C LEU A 410 -21.52 8.85 37.47
N ARG A 411 -21.69 8.41 38.73
CA ARG A 411 -21.11 9.08 39.92
C ARG A 411 -19.57 9.15 39.89
N CYS A 412 -18.90 8.21 39.21
CA CYS A 412 -17.44 8.14 39.13
C CYS A 412 -16.82 9.03 38.03
N VAL A 413 -17.65 9.69 37.20
CA VAL A 413 -17.21 10.51 36.07
C VAL A 413 -17.21 11.98 36.48
N SER A 414 -16.03 12.60 36.48
CA SER A 414 -15.87 14.03 36.73
C SER A 414 -16.11 14.84 35.46
N SER A 415 -16.70 16.03 35.58
CA SER A 415 -16.81 16.98 34.46
C SER A 415 -15.42 17.33 33.92
N LYS A 416 -15.27 17.41 32.59
CA LYS A 416 -14.01 17.74 31.92
C LYS A 416 -14.12 18.88 30.90
N LEU A 417 -15.34 19.37 30.66
CA LEU A 417 -15.59 20.44 29.71
C LEU A 417 -15.79 21.75 30.46
N GLU A 418 -14.91 22.71 30.18
CA GLU A 418 -15.07 24.11 30.59
C GLU A 418 -16.07 24.85 29.68
N ALA A 419 -16.61 25.98 30.16
CA ALA A 419 -17.63 26.75 29.45
C ALA A 419 -17.23 27.17 28.02
N HIS A 420 -15.94 27.43 27.78
CA HIS A 420 -15.45 27.79 26.45
C HIS A 420 -15.51 26.61 25.45
N HIS A 421 -15.36 25.37 25.91
CA HIS A 421 -15.53 24.19 25.07
C HIS A 421 -16.99 24.02 24.65
N ASN A 422 -17.95 24.33 25.53
CA ASN A 422 -19.36 24.33 25.18
C ASN A 422 -19.69 25.45 24.18
N LEU A 423 -19.09 26.63 24.29
CA LEU A 423 -19.24 27.70 23.28
C LEU A 423 -18.74 27.26 21.89
N GLU A 424 -17.64 26.50 21.84
CA GLU A 424 -17.12 25.94 20.59
C GLU A 424 -17.99 24.79 20.06
N LEU A 425 -18.49 23.91 20.93
CA LEU A 425 -19.33 22.76 20.56
C LEU A 425 -20.75 23.16 20.14
N LEU A 426 -21.26 24.29 20.64
CA LEU A 426 -22.58 24.83 20.32
C LEU A 426 -22.57 25.77 19.10
N ARG A 427 -21.40 26.01 18.48
CA ARG A 427 -21.30 26.88 17.30
C ARG A 427 -22.04 26.26 16.11
N PRO A 428 -22.68 27.07 15.24
CA PRO A 428 -23.29 26.57 14.02
C PRO A 428 -22.25 25.94 13.09
N ILE A 429 -22.57 24.79 12.51
CA ILE A 429 -21.71 24.10 11.54
C ILE A 429 -21.49 24.98 10.32
N GLN A 430 -20.23 25.15 9.95
CA GLN A 430 -19.84 25.94 8.79
C GLN A 430 -19.85 25.09 7.53
N SER A 431 -20.23 25.69 6.40
CA SER A 431 -20.27 24.99 5.10
C SER A 431 -18.91 24.41 4.70
N GLU A 432 -17.81 25.06 5.11
CA GLU A 432 -16.45 24.60 4.83
C GLU A 432 -16.08 23.34 5.63
N GLU A 433 -16.62 23.15 6.83
CA GLU A 433 -16.35 21.95 7.66
C GLU A 433 -16.90 20.69 6.98
N VAL A 434 -18.09 20.77 6.40
CA VAL A 434 -18.72 19.68 5.64
C VAL A 434 -17.88 19.33 4.41
N LYS A 435 -17.37 20.33 3.70
CA LYS A 435 -16.51 20.14 2.53
C LYS A 435 -15.18 19.50 2.91
N VAL A 436 -14.51 19.98 3.96
CA VAL A 436 -13.26 19.40 4.47
C VAL A 436 -13.45 17.93 4.84
N ALA A 437 -14.57 17.59 5.50
CA ALA A 437 -14.90 16.21 5.85
C ALA A 437 -15.05 15.31 4.61
N VAL A 438 -15.82 15.74 3.59
CA VAL A 438 -16.01 14.98 2.34
C VAL A 438 -14.70 14.82 1.56
N PHE A 439 -13.85 15.86 1.51
CA PHE A 439 -12.57 15.85 0.78
C PHE A 439 -11.45 15.11 1.54
N SER A 440 -11.61 14.85 2.83
CA SER A 440 -10.69 13.99 3.61
C SER A 440 -10.81 12.50 3.23
N MET A 441 -11.93 12.10 2.62
CA MET A 441 -12.18 10.73 2.18
C MET A 441 -11.40 10.41 0.91
N HIS A 442 -10.85 9.19 0.78
CA HIS A 442 -10.15 8.82 -0.46
C HIS A 442 -11.15 8.49 -1.59
N PRO A 443 -11.02 9.04 -2.82
CA PRO A 443 -12.01 8.93 -3.90
C PRO A 443 -12.40 7.49 -4.30
N ASP A 444 -11.42 6.57 -4.30
CA ASP A 444 -11.61 5.16 -4.68
C ASP A 444 -12.08 4.24 -3.52
N LYS A 445 -12.56 4.79 -2.39
CA LYS A 445 -13.07 3.98 -1.26
C LYS A 445 -14.33 3.21 -1.63
N SER A 446 -14.68 2.22 -0.82
CA SER A 446 -15.86 1.39 -1.09
C SER A 446 -17.11 2.25 -1.03
N PRO A 447 -18.00 2.16 -2.04
CA PRO A 447 -19.26 2.89 -2.00
C PRO A 447 -20.18 2.34 -0.92
N GLY A 448 -21.11 3.17 -0.45
CA GLY A 448 -22.19 2.77 0.45
C GLY A 448 -23.25 1.87 -0.24
N PRO A 449 -24.36 1.57 0.45
CA PRO A 449 -25.50 0.82 -0.12
C PRO A 449 -26.10 1.48 -1.38
N ASP A 450 -26.03 2.80 -1.43
CA ASP A 450 -26.37 3.69 -2.54
C ASP A 450 -25.46 3.51 -3.78
N GLY A 451 -24.30 2.89 -3.62
CA GLY A 451 -23.38 2.60 -4.72
C GLY A 451 -22.53 3.80 -5.14
N MET A 452 -22.65 4.97 -4.51
CA MET A 452 -21.84 6.16 -4.81
C MET A 452 -20.51 6.14 -4.04
N SER A 453 -19.42 6.49 -4.72
CA SER A 453 -18.09 6.61 -4.10
C SER A 453 -17.85 8.04 -3.60
N PRO A 454 -16.94 8.26 -2.64
CA PRO A 454 -16.55 9.63 -2.27
C PRO A 454 -16.04 10.45 -3.46
N GLY A 455 -15.45 9.79 -4.47
CA GLY A 455 -15.01 10.46 -5.70
C GLY A 455 -16.13 11.11 -6.50
N PHE A 456 -17.36 10.59 -6.43
CA PHE A 456 -18.54 11.22 -7.04
C PHE A 456 -18.85 12.57 -6.37
N PHE A 457 -18.99 12.58 -5.05
CA PHE A 457 -19.31 13.78 -4.27
C PHE A 457 -18.21 14.85 -4.36
N GLN A 458 -16.94 14.44 -4.36
CA GLN A 458 -15.80 15.36 -4.49
C GLN A 458 -15.73 16.02 -5.87
N HIS A 459 -16.05 15.28 -6.94
CA HIS A 459 -15.93 15.78 -8.30
C HIS A 459 -17.09 16.72 -8.69
N PHE A 460 -18.30 16.44 -8.22
CA PHE A 460 -19.49 17.24 -8.52
C PHE A 460 -19.89 18.16 -7.36
N TRP A 461 -18.95 18.51 -6.47
CA TRP A 461 -19.24 19.32 -5.28
C TRP A 461 -19.86 20.69 -5.60
N ASP A 462 -19.53 21.26 -6.76
CA ASP A 462 -20.13 22.50 -7.26
C ASP A 462 -21.65 22.37 -7.48
N VAL A 463 -22.12 21.18 -7.85
CA VAL A 463 -23.53 20.88 -8.11
C VAL A 463 -24.23 20.37 -6.85
N LEU A 464 -23.60 19.42 -6.15
CA LEU A 464 -24.23 18.67 -5.05
C LEU A 464 -24.04 19.35 -3.69
N GLY A 465 -22.96 20.13 -3.54
CA GLY A 465 -22.48 20.66 -2.27
C GLY A 465 -23.49 21.51 -1.51
N PRO A 466 -24.23 22.45 -2.14
CA PRO A 466 -25.22 23.26 -1.45
C PRO A 466 -26.32 22.43 -0.76
N ASP A 467 -26.90 21.45 -1.46
CA ASP A 467 -27.97 20.61 -0.92
C ASP A 467 -27.42 19.66 0.19
N ILE A 468 -26.19 19.16 0.05
CA ILE A 468 -25.52 18.31 1.05
C ILE A 468 -25.20 19.11 2.33
N VAL A 469 -24.71 20.34 2.20
CA VAL A 469 -24.43 21.24 3.33
C VAL A 469 -25.71 21.57 4.08
N ASP A 470 -26.78 21.89 3.34
CA ASP A 470 -28.08 22.19 3.93
C ASP A 470 -28.68 20.98 4.66
N PHE A 471 -28.58 19.79 4.05
CA PHE A 471 -28.95 18.53 4.70
C PHE A 471 -28.17 18.28 5.99
N CYS A 472 -26.84 18.46 5.99
CA CYS A 472 -26.03 18.32 7.20
C CYS A 472 -26.43 19.34 8.27
N LYS A 473 -26.55 20.62 7.93
CA LYS A 473 -26.96 21.67 8.88
C LYS A 473 -28.33 21.37 9.48
N THR A 474 -29.31 21.00 8.65
CA THR A 474 -30.67 20.64 9.08
C THR A 474 -30.65 19.42 9.99
N SER A 475 -29.86 18.38 9.67
CA SER A 475 -29.77 17.16 10.47
C SER A 475 -29.14 17.41 11.86
N PHE A 476 -28.11 18.25 11.94
CA PHE A 476 -27.51 18.66 13.22
C PHE A 476 -28.41 19.59 14.03
N ASN A 477 -29.23 20.42 13.37
CA ASN A 477 -30.19 21.30 14.04
C ASN A 477 -31.45 20.56 14.55
N THR A 478 -31.88 19.51 13.84
CA THR A 478 -33.10 18.74 14.16
C THR A 478 -32.83 17.50 15.02
N GLY A 479 -31.57 17.07 15.15
CA GLY A 479 -31.19 15.92 15.99
C GLY A 479 -31.48 14.55 15.36
N HIS A 480 -31.94 14.49 14.11
CA HIS A 480 -32.22 13.23 13.41
C HIS A 480 -31.19 12.96 12.30
N LEU A 481 -30.43 11.86 12.46
CA LEU A 481 -29.49 11.30 11.47
C LEU A 481 -29.67 9.76 11.42
N PRO A 482 -29.54 9.08 10.27
CA PRO A 482 -29.38 7.64 10.22
C PRO A 482 -27.94 7.22 10.61
N GLU A 483 -27.82 6.09 11.32
CA GLU A 483 -26.62 5.62 12.04
C GLU A 483 -25.36 5.35 11.17
N LYS A 484 -24.21 5.93 11.55
CA LYS A 484 -22.98 5.24 12.03
C LYS A 484 -21.74 6.16 12.13
N SER A 485 -21.02 5.99 13.25
CA SER A 485 -19.56 6.08 13.51
C SER A 485 -18.79 7.42 13.70
N ALA A 486 -18.37 7.67 14.96
CA ALA A 486 -17.04 7.50 15.59
C ALA A 486 -15.85 8.53 15.57
N PHE A 487 -15.20 8.58 16.76
CA PHE A 487 -13.80 8.87 17.19
C PHE A 487 -13.29 10.29 17.53
N VAL A 488 -12.53 10.34 18.65
CA VAL A 488 -11.99 11.54 19.32
C VAL A 488 -10.54 11.86 18.87
N PRO A 489 -10.24 13.10 18.45
CA PRO A 489 -8.90 13.55 18.07
C PRO A 489 -7.90 13.57 19.23
N GLY A 490 -6.60 13.41 18.93
CA GLY A 490 -5.52 13.71 19.87
C GLY A 490 -5.00 12.55 20.74
N ARG A 491 -5.63 11.37 20.73
CA ARG A 491 -5.12 10.17 21.43
C ARG A 491 -4.47 9.16 20.49
N SER A 492 -3.26 8.72 20.82
CA SER A 492 -2.53 7.71 20.07
C SER A 492 -2.72 6.33 20.69
N ILE A 493 -3.06 5.32 19.88
CA ILE A 493 -3.17 3.92 20.31
C ILE A 493 -1.84 3.38 20.88
N VAL A 494 -0.71 3.96 20.47
CA VAL A 494 0.63 3.58 20.93
C VAL A 494 0.81 3.89 22.41
N ASP A 495 0.21 4.99 22.88
CA ASP A 495 0.32 5.49 24.25
C ASP A 495 -0.36 4.51 25.22
N ASN A 496 -1.53 4.01 24.84
CA ASN A 496 -2.27 2.98 25.58
C ASN A 496 -1.49 1.67 25.67
N VAL A 497 -0.78 1.28 24.61
CA VAL A 497 0.06 0.08 24.62
C VAL A 497 1.23 0.25 25.59
N MET A 498 1.92 1.39 25.57
CA MET A 498 3.03 1.66 26.49
C MET A 498 2.58 1.61 27.94
N LEU A 499 1.45 2.25 28.27
CA LEU A 499 0.89 2.24 29.62
C LEU A 499 0.51 0.84 30.08
N ALA A 500 -0.30 0.12 29.28
CA ALA A 500 -0.71 -1.24 29.62
C ALA A 500 0.49 -2.18 29.81
N PHE A 501 1.52 -2.03 28.97
CA PHE A 501 2.74 -2.82 29.09
C PHE A 501 3.54 -2.50 30.36
N GLU A 502 3.68 -1.22 30.71
CA GLU A 502 4.35 -0.81 31.95
C GLU A 502 3.61 -1.32 33.20
N SER A 503 2.27 -1.27 33.18
CA SER A 503 1.41 -1.83 34.23
C SER A 503 1.61 -3.35 34.36
N HIS A 504 1.56 -4.10 33.26
CA HIS A 504 1.82 -5.54 33.29
C HIS A 504 3.24 -5.89 33.77
N HIS A 505 4.26 -5.11 33.36
CA HIS A 505 5.64 -5.28 33.82
C HIS A 505 5.77 -5.04 35.33
N TYR A 506 5.05 -4.05 35.88
CA TYR A 506 4.98 -3.82 37.32
C TYR A 506 4.37 -5.02 38.06
N LEU A 507 3.22 -5.53 37.60
CA LEU A 507 2.53 -6.68 38.22
C LEU A 507 3.45 -7.91 38.33
N ARG A 508 4.17 -8.29 37.27
CA ARG A 508 5.08 -9.46 37.31
C ARG A 508 6.29 -9.28 38.24
N ARG A 509 6.72 -8.04 38.48
CA ARG A 509 7.88 -7.73 39.34
C ARG A 509 7.50 -7.62 40.81
N LYS A 510 6.22 -7.36 41.13
CA LYS A 510 5.72 -7.35 42.50
C LYS A 510 5.70 -8.78 43.05
N ARG A 511 6.82 -9.20 43.65
CA ARG A 511 7.05 -10.54 44.22
C ARG A 511 6.97 -10.58 45.75
N GLN A 512 6.99 -9.42 46.40
CA GLN A 512 7.04 -9.27 47.86
C GLN A 512 6.11 -8.14 48.32
N GLY A 513 5.66 -8.22 49.58
CA GLY A 513 4.73 -7.27 50.21
C GLY A 513 3.32 -7.85 50.41
N LYS A 514 2.59 -7.29 51.40
CA LYS A 514 1.27 -7.79 51.85
C LYS A 514 0.13 -7.59 50.84
N THR A 515 0.28 -6.65 49.88
CA THR A 515 -0.75 -6.30 48.91
C THR A 515 -0.47 -6.92 47.54
N GLY A 516 -1.40 -7.75 47.05
CA GLY A 516 -1.43 -8.28 45.69
C GLY A 516 -2.26 -7.39 44.76
N TYR A 517 -1.96 -7.42 43.46
CA TYR A 517 -2.65 -6.63 42.45
C TYR A 517 -3.10 -7.53 41.30
N ALA A 518 -4.25 -7.21 40.71
CA ALA A 518 -4.76 -7.86 39.50
C ALA A 518 -5.12 -6.81 38.45
N ALA A 519 -4.88 -7.12 37.18
CA ALA A 519 -5.42 -6.38 36.05
C ALA A 519 -6.37 -7.30 35.28
N LEU A 520 -7.53 -6.77 34.93
CA LEU A 520 -8.56 -7.48 34.20
C LEU A 520 -8.70 -6.85 32.82
N LYS A 521 -8.42 -7.63 31.76
CA LYS A 521 -8.73 -7.24 30.39
C LYS A 521 -10.15 -7.68 30.07
N LEU A 522 -11.01 -6.70 29.84
CA LEU A 522 -12.40 -6.91 29.44
C LEU A 522 -12.55 -6.65 27.94
N ASP A 523 -13.27 -7.53 27.25
CA ASP A 523 -13.72 -7.30 25.87
C ASP A 523 -15.24 -7.37 25.83
N MET A 524 -15.87 -6.28 25.37
CA MET A 524 -17.32 -6.22 25.24
C MET A 524 -17.74 -6.88 23.93
N SER A 525 -18.70 -7.80 24.00
CA SER A 525 -19.32 -8.38 22.80
C SER A 525 -20.02 -7.27 22.00
N LYS A 526 -19.52 -6.97 20.79
CA LYS A 526 -20.13 -6.01 19.84
C LYS A 526 -20.41 -4.63 20.48
N ALA A 527 -19.39 -4.08 21.15
CA ALA A 527 -19.42 -2.85 21.95
C ALA A 527 -20.14 -1.63 21.34
N TYR A 528 -20.13 -1.46 20.02
CA TYR A 528 -20.73 -0.29 19.34
C TYR A 528 -22.16 -0.56 18.87
N ASP A 529 -22.55 -1.82 18.77
CA ASP A 529 -23.87 -2.22 18.28
C ASP A 529 -24.83 -2.57 19.45
N ARG A 530 -24.38 -2.37 20.70
CA ARG A 530 -25.10 -2.59 21.96
C ARG A 530 -25.00 -1.38 22.90
N VAL A 531 -24.68 -0.20 22.37
CA VAL A 531 -24.61 1.04 23.16
C VAL A 531 -26.03 1.44 23.52
N GLU A 532 -26.33 1.48 24.82
CA GLU A 532 -27.59 2.00 25.30
C GLU A 532 -27.56 3.53 25.30
N TRP A 533 -28.41 4.15 24.47
CA TRP A 533 -28.37 5.59 24.17
C TRP A 533 -28.56 6.46 25.41
N ASP A 534 -29.46 6.08 26.33
CA ASP A 534 -29.69 6.86 27.55
C ASP A 534 -28.55 6.74 28.60
N PHE A 535 -27.66 5.73 28.50
CA PHE A 535 -26.41 5.70 29.30
C PHE A 535 -25.37 6.68 28.75
N LEU A 536 -25.26 6.74 27.42
CA LEU A 536 -24.38 7.68 26.73
C LEU A 536 -24.82 9.12 27.01
N GLU A 537 -26.12 9.38 26.99
CA GLU A 537 -26.73 10.66 27.36
C GLU A 537 -26.42 11.06 28.81
N GLY A 538 -26.50 10.11 29.76
CA GLY A 538 -26.08 10.32 31.15
C GLY A 538 -24.58 10.65 31.30
N ILE A 539 -23.70 9.98 30.56
CA ILE A 539 -22.25 10.30 30.52
C ILE A 539 -22.02 11.68 29.92
N MET A 540 -22.70 12.03 28.83
CA MET A 540 -22.57 13.33 28.19
C MET A 540 -23.02 14.46 29.12
N ARG A 541 -24.14 14.30 29.83
CA ARG A 541 -24.58 15.28 30.84
C ARG A 541 -23.55 15.44 31.96
N ARG A 542 -22.96 14.35 32.47
CA ARG A 542 -21.96 14.41 33.54
C ARG A 542 -20.61 14.99 33.10
N LEU A 543 -20.24 14.82 31.83
CA LEU A 543 -19.03 15.41 31.23
C LEU A 543 -19.16 16.93 30.98
N GLY A 544 -20.38 17.49 31.07
CA GLY A 544 -20.66 18.92 30.98
C GLY A 544 -21.38 19.40 29.72
N PHE A 545 -22.02 18.52 28.94
CA PHE A 545 -22.77 18.89 27.72
C PHE A 545 -24.17 19.47 28.04
N GLY A 546 -24.66 20.45 27.25
CA GLY A 546 -25.87 21.24 27.55
C GLY A 546 -27.26 20.59 27.30
N ASP A 547 -28.33 21.20 27.82
CA ASP A 547 -29.68 20.62 28.01
C ASP A 547 -30.56 20.39 26.76
N ARG A 548 -30.12 20.73 25.54
CA ARG A 548 -30.82 20.41 24.28
C ARG A 548 -30.93 18.89 23.99
N TRP A 549 -30.48 18.04 24.93
CA TRP A 549 -30.21 16.61 24.77
C TRP A 549 -30.68 15.74 25.99
N ALA A 550 -31.90 15.88 26.59
CA ALA A 550 -32.66 14.85 27.43
C ALA A 550 -33.91 15.41 28.18
N THR A 551 -34.94 14.60 28.53
CA THR A 551 -36.14 15.01 29.34
C THR A 551 -36.79 13.89 30.23
N HIS A 552 -37.70 14.23 31.18
CA HIS A 552 -37.68 13.75 32.59
C HIS A 552 -38.95 13.05 33.22
N ARG A 553 -40.05 12.72 32.53
CA ARG A 553 -41.37 12.41 33.20
C ARG A 553 -41.83 10.94 33.31
N GLU A 554 -41.18 9.97 32.67
CA GLU A 554 -41.58 8.55 32.74
C GLU A 554 -40.84 7.76 33.86
N VAL A 555 -39.96 8.46 34.58
CA VAL A 555 -39.02 7.94 35.58
C VAL A 555 -39.71 7.34 36.81
N THR A 556 -40.97 7.68 37.09
CA THR A 556 -41.63 7.25 38.34
C THR A 556 -42.36 5.90 38.20
N ALA A 557 -42.79 5.50 37.00
CA ALA A 557 -43.44 4.20 36.76
C ALA A 557 -42.44 3.05 36.53
N VAL A 558 -41.24 3.36 36.04
CA VAL A 558 -40.16 2.39 35.73
C VAL A 558 -39.49 1.84 37.00
N ARG A 559 -39.61 2.55 38.13
CA ARG A 559 -39.07 2.14 39.43
C ARG A 559 -39.66 0.82 39.94
N GLU A 560 -40.92 0.51 39.63
CA GLU A 560 -41.56 -0.75 40.05
C GLU A 560 -41.34 -1.90 39.06
N ILE A 561 -40.96 -1.60 37.81
CA ILE A 561 -40.72 -2.59 36.75
C ILE A 561 -39.28 -3.12 36.79
N LEU A 562 -38.32 -2.33 37.27
CA LEU A 562 -36.89 -2.70 37.32
C LEU A 562 -36.54 -3.77 38.36
N HIS A 563 -37.41 -4.04 39.34
CA HIS A 563 -37.22 -5.20 40.23
C HIS A 563 -37.52 -6.54 39.50
N ALA A 564 -38.27 -6.52 38.38
CA ALA A 564 -38.52 -7.67 37.53
C ALA A 564 -37.47 -7.84 36.41
N TYR A 565 -36.65 -6.81 36.17
CA TYR A 565 -35.72 -6.74 35.03
C TYR A 565 -34.39 -7.48 35.28
N GLU A 566 -33.89 -7.53 36.51
CA GLU A 566 -32.69 -8.32 36.88
C GLU A 566 -32.87 -9.82 36.59
N THR A 567 -34.10 -10.31 36.64
CA THR A 567 -34.43 -11.70 36.33
C THR A 567 -34.59 -11.94 34.82
N ALA A 568 -34.68 -10.88 33.99
CA ALA A 568 -35.12 -10.98 32.59
C ALA A 568 -34.08 -10.58 31.51
N SER A 569 -32.88 -10.06 31.84
CA SER A 569 -32.10 -9.29 30.85
C SER A 569 -30.97 -9.90 30.01
N GLY A 570 -30.42 -11.07 30.35
CA GLY A 570 -29.57 -11.84 29.44
C GLY A 570 -28.33 -11.16 28.79
N GLN A 571 -27.78 -10.05 29.28
CA GLN A 571 -26.52 -9.49 28.75
C GLN A 571 -25.28 -10.30 29.23
N THR A 572 -24.39 -10.70 28.31
CA THR A 572 -23.26 -11.60 28.59
C THR A 572 -21.88 -11.02 28.24
N ILE A 573 -20.95 -11.04 29.21
CA ILE A 573 -19.51 -10.80 29.02
C ILE A 573 -18.95 -11.79 28.00
N ASN A 574 -18.07 -11.35 27.09
CA ASN A 574 -17.32 -12.28 26.26
C ASN A 574 -16.17 -12.89 27.08
N TYR A 575 -16.52 -13.91 27.88
CA TYR A 575 -15.58 -14.61 28.76
C TYR A 575 -14.43 -15.26 27.99
N ASN A 576 -14.64 -15.64 26.72
CA ASN A 576 -13.61 -16.24 25.87
C ASN A 576 -12.47 -15.26 25.50
N LYS A 577 -12.77 -13.96 25.41
CA LYS A 577 -11.80 -12.92 25.04
C LYS A 577 -11.30 -12.09 26.23
N SER A 578 -11.99 -12.17 27.36
CA SER A 578 -11.57 -11.53 28.61
C SER A 578 -10.51 -12.40 29.28
N LYS A 579 -9.52 -11.78 29.93
CA LYS A 579 -8.42 -12.51 30.61
C LYS A 579 -7.94 -11.80 31.88
N PHE A 580 -7.55 -12.57 32.89
CA PHE A 580 -6.91 -12.07 34.11
C PHE A 580 -5.39 -12.00 34.02
N PHE A 581 -4.82 -10.97 34.65
CA PHE A 581 -3.40 -10.83 34.92
C PHE A 581 -3.17 -10.61 36.41
N PHE A 582 -2.43 -11.50 37.07
CA PHE A 582 -2.13 -11.38 38.50
C PHE A 582 -0.69 -10.92 38.73
N SER A 583 -0.45 -10.20 39.82
CA SER A 583 0.91 -9.96 40.30
C SER A 583 1.53 -11.24 40.86
N ALA A 584 2.86 -11.33 40.81
CA ALA A 584 3.58 -12.55 41.17
C ALA A 584 3.45 -12.94 42.66
N ASN A 585 3.01 -12.02 43.52
CA ASN A 585 2.75 -12.24 44.94
C ASN A 585 1.28 -12.59 45.27
N VAL A 586 0.39 -12.76 44.28
CA VAL A 586 -0.98 -13.27 44.53
C VAL A 586 -0.92 -14.80 44.70
N PRO A 587 -1.34 -15.37 45.84
CA PRO A 587 -1.35 -16.82 46.04
C PRO A 587 -2.25 -17.55 45.04
N ALA A 588 -1.87 -18.77 44.64
CA ALA A 588 -2.58 -19.56 43.62
C ALA A 588 -4.07 -19.78 43.96
N HIS A 589 -4.40 -20.09 45.22
CA HIS A 589 -5.77 -20.27 45.67
C HIS A 589 -6.66 -19.01 45.52
N ILE A 590 -6.08 -17.81 45.65
CA ILE A 590 -6.80 -16.54 45.40
C ILE A 590 -6.98 -16.32 43.89
N GLN A 591 -6.00 -16.69 43.07
CA GLN A 591 -6.12 -16.60 41.62
C GLN A 591 -7.22 -17.53 41.09
N GLU A 592 -7.21 -18.78 41.56
CA GLU A 592 -8.21 -19.80 41.22
C GLU A 592 -9.61 -19.37 41.67
N GLY A 593 -9.76 -18.91 42.92
CA GLY A 593 -11.04 -18.40 43.41
C GLY A 593 -11.56 -17.19 42.62
N LEU A 594 -10.70 -16.24 42.25
CA LEU A 594 -11.10 -15.09 41.42
C LEU A 594 -11.46 -15.48 39.99
N MET A 595 -10.76 -16.46 39.40
CA MET A 595 -11.05 -16.99 38.06
C MET A 595 -12.36 -17.80 38.04
N GLU A 596 -12.62 -18.56 39.09
CA GLU A 596 -13.84 -19.37 39.26
C GLU A 596 -15.07 -18.48 39.45
N VAL A 597 -14.99 -17.48 40.34
CA VAL A 597 -16.08 -16.53 40.61
C VAL A 597 -16.42 -15.71 39.36
N MET A 598 -15.41 -15.29 38.61
CA MET A 598 -15.59 -14.38 37.48
C MET A 598 -15.67 -15.09 36.12
N ARG A 599 -15.51 -16.42 36.06
CA ARG A 599 -15.53 -17.24 34.84
C ARG A 599 -14.61 -16.73 33.71
N VAL A 600 -13.47 -16.14 34.08
CA VAL A 600 -12.47 -15.59 33.14
C VAL A 600 -11.16 -16.34 33.30
N GLU A 601 -10.57 -16.75 32.18
CA GLU A 601 -9.30 -17.48 32.20
C GLU A 601 -8.08 -16.58 32.48
N TYR A 602 -7.02 -17.19 33.01
CA TYR A 602 -5.71 -16.55 33.15
C TYR A 602 -5.07 -16.27 31.79
N ALA A 603 -4.43 -15.10 31.63
CA ALA A 603 -3.74 -14.76 30.41
C ALA A 603 -2.39 -15.46 30.28
N GLY A 604 -2.25 -16.32 29.27
CA GLY A 604 -0.97 -16.94 28.91
C GLY A 604 0.07 -15.94 28.36
N ASN A 605 1.33 -16.41 28.22
CA ASN A 605 2.44 -15.59 27.71
C ASN A 605 2.28 -15.15 26.23
N GLU A 606 1.32 -15.71 25.49
CA GLU A 606 1.05 -15.41 24.07
C GLU A 606 -0.05 -14.37 23.85
N GLU A 607 -0.67 -13.87 24.93
CA GLU A 607 -1.79 -12.95 24.87
C GLU A 607 -1.42 -11.62 24.18
N LYS A 608 -2.36 -11.07 23.41
CA LYS A 608 -2.16 -9.82 22.66
C LYS A 608 -3.02 -8.69 23.23
N TYR A 609 -2.43 -7.52 23.32
CA TYR A 609 -3.14 -6.28 23.61
C TYR A 609 -3.01 -5.34 22.41
N LEU A 610 -4.15 -4.93 21.85
CA LEU A 610 -4.24 -4.07 20.65
C LEU A 610 -3.39 -4.59 19.47
N GLY A 611 -3.28 -5.91 19.33
CA GLY A 611 -2.54 -6.56 18.25
C GLY A 611 -1.02 -6.69 18.48
N LEU A 612 -0.50 -6.22 19.61
CA LEU A 612 0.89 -6.42 20.04
C LEU A 612 0.96 -7.42 21.21
N PRO A 613 2.08 -8.13 21.39
CA PRO A 613 2.26 -9.02 22.53
C PRO A 613 2.11 -8.25 23.85
N ALA A 614 1.24 -8.75 24.75
CA ALA A 614 1.05 -8.17 26.08
C ALA A 614 2.28 -8.41 26.99
N PHE A 615 3.08 -9.43 26.67
CA PHE A 615 4.25 -9.85 27.45
C PHE A 615 5.50 -10.05 26.61
N PHE A 616 6.65 -9.75 27.21
CA PHE A 616 7.96 -10.15 26.69
C PHE A 616 8.74 -10.94 27.75
N GLY A 617 8.94 -12.23 27.48
CA GLY A 617 9.85 -13.09 28.24
C GLY A 617 11.30 -13.04 27.74
N LYS A 618 12.13 -14.01 28.13
CA LYS A 618 13.52 -14.13 27.63
C LYS A 618 13.58 -14.35 26.11
N ARG A 619 12.58 -15.02 25.51
CA ARG A 619 12.54 -15.39 24.08
C ARG A 619 11.87 -14.33 23.19
N LYS A 620 12.50 -13.15 23.08
CA LYS A 620 11.96 -11.99 22.32
C LYS A 620 11.76 -12.26 20.81
N LYS A 621 12.62 -13.11 20.22
CA LYS A 621 12.58 -13.44 18.78
C LYS A 621 11.32 -14.22 18.41
N GLU A 622 10.96 -15.22 19.21
CA GLU A 622 9.77 -16.05 19.00
C GLU A 622 8.49 -15.21 19.06
N ILE A 623 8.40 -14.35 20.08
CA ILE A 623 7.27 -13.45 20.31
C ILE A 623 7.06 -12.47 19.12
N LEU A 624 8.15 -12.05 18.46
CA LEU A 624 8.11 -11.13 17.32
C LEU A 624 8.11 -11.82 15.94
N SER A 625 8.16 -13.16 15.91
CA SER A 625 8.20 -13.95 14.67
C SER A 625 6.96 -13.78 13.78
N TYR A 626 5.83 -13.35 14.35
CA TYR A 626 4.62 -13.04 13.57
C TYR A 626 4.86 -11.98 12.49
N ILE A 627 5.83 -11.05 12.70
CA ILE A 627 6.21 -10.05 11.70
C ILE A 627 6.78 -10.74 10.47
N ARG A 628 7.72 -11.66 10.68
CA ARG A 628 8.30 -12.51 9.63
C ARG A 628 7.22 -13.29 8.90
N ASN A 629 6.32 -13.95 9.62
CA ASN A 629 5.26 -14.77 9.02
C ASN A 629 4.32 -13.94 8.13
N ARG A 630 3.96 -12.73 8.55
CA ARG A 630 3.18 -11.80 7.73
C ARG A 630 3.93 -11.36 6.47
N VAL A 631 5.22 -11.05 6.58
CA VAL A 631 6.06 -10.67 5.43
C VAL A 631 6.19 -11.83 4.44
N VAL A 632 6.45 -13.06 4.92
CA VAL A 632 6.52 -14.28 4.10
C VAL A 632 5.20 -14.51 3.36
N SER A 633 4.08 -14.52 4.08
CA SER A 633 2.76 -14.70 3.49
C SER A 633 2.48 -13.65 2.41
N ARG A 634 2.86 -12.39 2.63
CA ARG A 634 2.63 -11.32 1.65
C ARG A 634 3.52 -11.47 0.40
N ILE A 635 4.81 -11.77 0.59
CA ILE A 635 5.76 -12.01 -0.51
C ILE A 635 5.37 -13.22 -1.35
N GLN A 636 4.91 -14.31 -0.73
CA GLN A 636 4.45 -15.51 -1.43
C GLN A 636 3.17 -15.27 -2.25
N ASN A 637 2.26 -14.45 -1.72
CA ASN A 637 1.03 -14.08 -2.42
C ASN A 637 1.26 -13.14 -3.62
N TRP A 638 2.41 -12.46 -3.69
CA TRP A 638 2.73 -11.62 -4.85
C TRP A 638 3.34 -12.44 -5.96
N ASN A 639 2.62 -12.52 -7.09
CA ASN A 639 3.14 -13.15 -8.27
C ASN A 639 4.23 -12.28 -8.91
N SER A 640 5.49 -12.54 -8.52
CA SER A 640 6.67 -11.80 -8.96
C SER A 640 6.88 -11.84 -10.49
N LYS A 641 6.22 -12.75 -11.22
CA LYS A 641 6.30 -12.82 -12.70
C LYS A 641 5.60 -11.64 -13.39
N PHE A 642 4.60 -11.02 -12.76
CA PHE A 642 3.81 -9.95 -13.38
C PHE A 642 4.26 -8.54 -13.02
N LEU A 643 5.12 -8.36 -12.02
CA LEU A 643 5.60 -7.04 -11.62
C LEU A 643 6.96 -6.74 -12.26
N SER A 644 7.06 -5.56 -12.88
CA SER A 644 8.35 -4.98 -13.27
C SER A 644 9.22 -4.74 -12.03
N ARG A 645 10.54 -4.60 -12.21
CA ARG A 645 11.44 -4.26 -11.10
C ARG A 645 11.02 -2.95 -10.43
N ALA A 646 10.59 -1.95 -11.20
CA ALA A 646 10.02 -0.73 -10.65
C ALA A 646 8.78 -1.00 -9.77
N GLY A 647 7.85 -1.85 -10.23
CA GLY A 647 6.69 -2.25 -9.44
C GLY A 647 7.05 -2.98 -8.13
N ARG A 648 8.12 -3.78 -8.12
CA ARG A 648 8.61 -4.44 -6.90
C ARG A 648 9.26 -3.47 -5.92
N GLU A 649 9.88 -2.40 -6.40
CA GLU A 649 10.51 -1.38 -5.55
C GLU A 649 9.41 -0.74 -4.70
N ILE A 650 8.32 -0.37 -5.37
CA ILE A 650 7.14 0.23 -4.75
C ILE A 650 6.55 -0.73 -3.72
N MET A 651 6.41 -2.01 -4.05
CA MET A 651 5.86 -3.03 -3.13
C MET A 651 6.69 -3.21 -1.87
N LEU A 652 8.01 -3.27 -2.00
CA LEU A 652 8.89 -3.36 -0.85
C LEU A 652 8.76 -2.11 0.04
N LYS A 653 8.82 -0.91 -0.55
CA LYS A 653 8.78 0.36 0.20
C LYS A 653 7.43 0.65 0.85
N THR A 654 6.34 0.42 0.13
CA THR A 654 5.00 0.86 0.56
C THR A 654 4.26 -0.17 1.40
N VAL A 655 4.57 -1.46 1.21
CA VAL A 655 3.89 -2.55 1.93
C VAL A 655 4.84 -3.27 2.88
N ILE A 656 5.94 -3.85 2.41
CA ILE A 656 6.78 -4.68 3.32
C ILE A 656 7.46 -3.83 4.39
N GLN A 657 8.05 -2.69 4.03
CA GLN A 657 8.74 -1.82 4.99
C GLN A 657 7.79 -1.09 5.95
N THR A 658 6.49 -1.00 5.61
CA THR A 658 5.47 -0.38 6.47
C THR A 658 4.84 -1.37 7.43
N MET A 659 4.80 -2.67 7.12
CA MET A 659 4.22 -3.70 7.99
C MET A 659 4.76 -3.74 9.44
N PRO A 660 6.09 -3.65 9.69
CA PRO A 660 6.60 -3.67 11.06
C PRO A 660 6.45 -2.33 11.80
N THR A 661 5.97 -1.25 11.14
CA THR A 661 6.01 0.12 11.71
C THR A 661 5.26 0.26 13.02
N TYR A 662 4.11 -0.41 13.14
CA TYR A 662 3.32 -0.38 14.37
C TYR A 662 4.10 -0.96 15.55
N THR A 663 4.77 -2.10 15.36
CA THR A 663 5.62 -2.73 16.38
C THR A 663 6.90 -1.93 16.63
N MET A 664 7.53 -1.39 15.59
CA MET A 664 8.77 -0.59 15.68
C MET A 664 8.58 0.74 16.41
N ASN A 665 7.35 1.25 16.52
CA ASN A 665 7.08 2.42 17.36
C ASN A 665 7.21 2.13 18.85
N VAL A 666 7.02 0.88 19.27
CA VAL A 666 6.97 0.51 20.69
C VAL A 666 8.20 -0.29 21.11
N PHE A 667 8.68 -1.17 20.24
CA PHE A 667 9.71 -2.15 20.58
C PHE A 667 10.92 -2.05 19.67
N LEU A 668 12.09 -2.28 20.27
CA LEU A 668 13.35 -2.47 19.58
C LEU A 668 13.46 -3.92 19.09
N LEU A 669 13.32 -4.11 17.78
CA LEU A 669 13.37 -5.41 17.13
C LEU A 669 14.76 -6.06 17.29
N PRO A 670 14.83 -7.38 17.56
CA PRO A 670 16.08 -8.13 17.59
C PRO A 670 16.83 -8.03 16.26
N LEU A 671 18.16 -7.87 16.31
CA LEU A 671 19.00 -7.73 15.12
C LEU A 671 18.84 -8.90 14.14
N ASP A 672 18.73 -10.14 14.63
CA ASP A 672 18.56 -11.31 13.77
C ASP A 672 17.23 -11.29 13.02
N LEU A 673 16.14 -10.84 13.66
CA LEU A 673 14.86 -10.67 12.98
C LEU A 673 14.96 -9.60 11.89
N CYS A 674 15.64 -8.48 12.16
CA CYS A 674 15.89 -7.46 11.14
C CYS A 674 16.67 -8.03 9.95
N ARG A 675 17.77 -8.77 10.20
CA ARG A 675 18.58 -9.41 9.15
C ARG A 675 17.75 -10.41 8.33
N GLU A 676 16.93 -11.24 8.98
CA GLU A 676 16.04 -12.18 8.30
C GLU A 676 15.05 -11.46 7.36
N LEU A 677 14.43 -10.37 7.82
CA LEU A 677 13.55 -9.52 7.01
C LEU A 677 14.28 -8.92 5.80
N GLU A 678 15.49 -8.40 6.00
CA GLU A 678 16.32 -7.82 4.95
C GLU A 678 16.77 -8.84 3.90
N VAL A 679 17.14 -10.05 4.33
CA VAL A 679 17.46 -11.17 3.43
C VAL A 679 16.26 -11.55 2.56
N MET A 680 15.05 -11.61 3.14
CA MET A 680 13.83 -11.91 2.39
C MET A 680 13.48 -10.80 1.39
N MET A 681 13.59 -9.53 1.79
CA MET A 681 13.36 -8.40 0.88
C MET A 681 14.37 -8.36 -0.27
N ASN A 682 15.65 -8.62 0.01
CA ASN A 682 16.69 -8.70 -1.03
C ASN A 682 16.43 -9.87 -2.00
N GLY A 683 16.03 -11.02 -1.46
CA GLY A 683 15.64 -12.18 -2.28
C GLY A 683 14.45 -11.87 -3.20
N TYR A 684 13.41 -11.21 -2.68
CA TYR A 684 12.24 -10.82 -3.48
C TYR A 684 12.59 -9.78 -4.56
N TRP A 685 13.44 -8.81 -4.25
CA TRP A 685 13.90 -7.78 -5.18
C TRP A 685 14.49 -8.40 -6.45
N TRP A 686 15.41 -9.36 -6.29
CA TRP A 686 16.13 -10.00 -7.41
C TRP A 686 15.43 -11.22 -8.02
N LYS A 687 14.27 -11.65 -7.51
CA LYS A 687 13.59 -12.88 -7.96
C LYS A 687 13.27 -12.85 -9.46
N GLY A 688 13.63 -13.86 -10.25
CA GLY A 688 13.40 -13.87 -11.70
C GLY A 688 11.97 -14.27 -12.11
N LYS A 689 11.81 -14.71 -13.37
CA LYS A 689 10.70 -15.60 -13.76
C LYS A 689 10.86 -17.00 -13.13
N SER A 690 12.08 -17.37 -12.72
CA SER A 690 12.42 -18.59 -11.98
C SER A 690 12.32 -18.39 -10.45
N GLU A 691 12.25 -19.50 -9.70
CA GLU A 691 12.10 -19.51 -8.25
C GLU A 691 13.32 -18.93 -7.48
N LYS A 692 14.53 -19.08 -8.02
CA LYS A 692 15.79 -18.57 -7.44
C LYS A 692 16.41 -17.52 -8.37
N GLY A 693 16.47 -16.25 -7.92
CA GLY A 693 17.14 -15.16 -8.61
C GLY A 693 18.51 -14.84 -7.99
N ILE A 694 19.52 -14.56 -8.82
CA ILE A 694 20.87 -14.15 -8.38
C ILE A 694 20.79 -12.79 -7.68
N ARG A 695 21.36 -12.67 -6.48
CA ARG A 695 21.45 -11.42 -5.73
C ARG A 695 22.66 -10.61 -6.18
N TRP A 696 22.46 -9.68 -7.10
CA TRP A 696 23.55 -8.89 -7.69
C TRP A 696 24.17 -7.88 -6.72
N ARG A 697 23.41 -7.36 -5.75
CA ARG A 697 23.95 -6.48 -4.69
C ARG A 697 23.45 -6.87 -3.30
N ASN A 698 24.27 -6.55 -2.30
CA ASN A 698 23.91 -6.65 -0.90
C ASN A 698 22.82 -5.62 -0.53
N TRP A 699 22.15 -5.85 0.60
CA TRP A 699 21.03 -5.01 1.03
C TRP A 699 21.50 -3.59 1.40
N ASP A 700 22.68 -3.45 2.01
CA ASP A 700 23.24 -2.16 2.41
C ASP A 700 23.42 -1.20 1.22
N SER A 701 23.94 -1.73 0.10
CA SER A 701 24.12 -0.96 -1.14
C SER A 701 22.79 -0.57 -1.76
N LEU A 702 21.75 -1.40 -1.64
CA LEU A 702 20.40 -1.06 -2.08
C LEU A 702 19.72 -0.03 -1.15
N CYS A 703 20.13 0.05 0.12
CA CYS A 703 19.61 1.01 1.08
C CYS A 703 20.14 2.44 0.88
N LYS A 704 21.30 2.59 0.22
CA LYS A 704 21.82 3.92 -0.13
C LYS A 704 20.75 4.73 -0.88
N PRO A 705 20.63 6.05 -0.64
CA PRO A 705 19.74 6.92 -1.40
C PRO A 705 20.03 6.86 -2.90
N LYS A 706 19.01 7.12 -3.71
CA LYS A 706 19.12 7.16 -5.18
C LYS A 706 20.18 8.13 -5.70
N LYS A 707 20.44 9.22 -4.96
CA LYS A 707 21.51 10.19 -5.25
C LYS A 707 22.95 9.65 -5.05
N TYR A 708 23.10 8.52 -4.37
CA TYR A 708 24.38 7.85 -4.10
C TYR A 708 24.38 6.41 -4.64
N GLY A 709 23.72 6.17 -5.78
CA GLY A 709 23.76 4.89 -6.48
C GLY A 709 23.00 3.71 -5.85
N GLY A 710 22.24 3.93 -4.77
CA GLY A 710 21.35 2.90 -4.22
C GLY A 710 19.91 3.02 -4.69
N MET A 711 19.02 2.23 -4.07
CA MET A 711 17.58 2.23 -4.37
C MET A 711 16.75 2.96 -3.32
N GLY A 712 17.35 3.41 -2.22
CA GLY A 712 16.68 4.10 -1.13
C GLY A 712 15.70 3.22 -0.36
N PHE A 713 15.98 1.91 -0.27
CA PHE A 713 15.32 1.07 0.73
C PHE A 713 15.79 1.44 2.13
N ARG A 714 14.97 1.19 3.15
CA ARG A 714 15.38 1.37 4.54
C ARG A 714 15.99 0.11 5.15
N LYS A 715 17.05 0.29 5.95
CA LYS A 715 17.49 -0.73 6.90
C LYS A 715 16.48 -0.81 8.04
N ILE A 716 16.03 -2.02 8.37
CA ILE A 716 14.93 -2.20 9.33
C ILE A 716 15.35 -1.76 10.72
N ARG A 717 16.60 -2.05 11.11
CA ARG A 717 17.14 -1.65 12.42
C ARG A 717 17.19 -0.12 12.56
N ASP A 718 17.80 0.57 11.61
CA ASP A 718 17.94 2.04 11.67
C ASP A 718 16.59 2.74 11.60
N PHE A 719 15.65 2.18 10.84
CA PHE A 719 14.29 2.69 10.78
C PHE A 719 13.54 2.48 12.10
N ASN A 720 13.76 1.35 12.76
CA ASN A 720 13.21 1.10 14.09
C ASN A 720 13.76 2.08 15.14
N LEU A 721 15.07 2.39 15.12
CA LEU A 721 15.67 3.41 15.99
C LEU A 721 15.02 4.78 15.75
N ALA A 722 14.84 5.19 14.49
CA ALA A 722 14.18 6.46 14.18
C ALA A 722 12.70 6.51 14.62
N MET A 723 11.99 5.39 14.58
CA MET A 723 10.60 5.28 15.05
C MET A 723 10.50 5.35 16.57
N LEU A 724 11.42 4.71 17.30
CA LEU A 724 11.53 4.80 18.75
C LEU A 724 11.94 6.21 19.19
N ALA A 725 12.84 6.85 18.44
CA ALA A 725 13.26 8.24 18.67
C ALA A 725 12.07 9.19 18.66
N LYS A 726 11.05 8.95 17.81
CA LYS A 726 9.81 9.73 17.85
C LYS A 726 9.12 9.70 19.21
N GLN A 727 9.08 8.53 19.85
CA GLN A 727 8.44 8.37 21.16
C GLN A 727 9.32 8.97 22.26
N ALA A 728 10.63 8.77 22.18
CA ALA A 728 11.59 9.41 23.08
C ALA A 728 11.57 10.95 23.00
N TRP A 729 11.30 11.51 21.81
CA TRP A 729 11.10 12.95 21.62
C TRP A 729 9.83 13.46 22.31
N LYS A 730 8.72 12.70 22.24
CA LYS A 730 7.47 13.02 22.94
C LYS A 730 7.63 13.04 24.46
N LEU A 731 8.43 12.13 25.03
CA LEU A 731 8.71 12.12 26.47
C LEU A 731 9.32 13.43 26.98
N GLN A 732 9.99 14.20 26.12
CA GLN A 732 10.60 15.49 26.46
C GLN A 732 9.71 16.67 26.11
N THR A 733 9.03 16.62 24.96
CA THR A 733 8.27 17.76 24.42
C THR A 733 6.81 17.79 24.86
N GLU A 734 6.28 16.67 25.35
CA GLU A 734 4.91 16.54 25.84
C GLU A 734 4.91 16.01 27.30
N PRO A 735 5.47 16.76 28.28
CA PRO A 735 5.64 16.31 29.66
C PRO A 735 4.32 16.02 30.39
N GLU A 736 3.24 16.73 30.03
CA GLU A 736 1.91 16.57 30.61
C GLU A 736 1.17 15.31 30.14
N SER A 737 1.67 14.62 29.11
CA SER A 737 1.05 13.39 28.66
C SER A 737 1.11 12.31 29.74
N LEU A 738 0.07 11.49 29.85
CA LEU A 738 0.02 10.41 30.85
C LEU A 738 1.20 9.45 30.72
N VAL A 739 1.63 9.16 29.49
CA VAL A 739 2.82 8.33 29.21
C VAL A 739 4.07 9.00 29.76
N SER A 740 4.29 10.28 29.46
CA SER A 740 5.46 11.03 29.95
C SER A 740 5.50 11.06 31.47
N ARG A 741 4.38 11.34 32.13
CA ARG A 741 4.27 11.35 33.59
C ARG A 741 4.59 9.99 34.23
N VAL A 742 4.03 8.90 33.70
CA VAL A 742 4.28 7.54 34.21
C VAL A 742 5.74 7.14 34.03
N PHE A 743 6.32 7.41 32.85
CA PHE A 743 7.72 7.10 32.58
C PHE A 743 8.67 7.97 33.39
N LYS A 744 8.37 9.26 33.58
CA LYS A 744 9.13 10.17 34.46
C LYS A 744 9.14 9.64 35.89
N ALA A 745 7.97 9.42 36.48
CA ALA A 745 7.84 8.92 37.84
C ALA A 745 8.58 7.60 38.07
N ARG A 746 8.61 6.72 37.06
CA ARG A 746 9.24 5.39 37.18
C ARG A 746 10.75 5.37 36.90
N TYR A 747 11.22 6.11 35.90
CA TYR A 747 12.57 5.94 35.35
C TYR A 747 13.47 7.17 35.48
N PHE A 748 12.91 8.36 35.62
CA PHE A 748 13.66 9.61 35.75
C PHE A 748 12.90 10.63 36.62
N PRO A 749 12.62 10.32 37.90
CA PRO A 749 11.78 11.17 38.75
C PRO A 749 12.37 12.56 38.96
N ASP A 750 13.67 12.61 39.24
CA ASP A 750 14.41 13.83 39.62
C ASP A 750 15.16 14.48 38.44
N GLY A 751 14.88 14.05 37.20
CA GLY A 751 15.66 14.47 36.04
C GLY A 751 14.87 14.50 34.74
N SER A 752 15.61 14.50 33.63
CA SER A 752 15.04 14.48 32.28
C SER A 752 15.31 13.14 31.62
N TYR A 753 14.58 12.86 30.54
CA TYR A 753 14.83 11.66 29.74
C TYR A 753 16.29 11.57 29.24
N VAL A 754 16.96 12.70 28.97
CA VAL A 754 18.32 12.74 28.42
C VAL A 754 19.38 12.38 29.47
N THR A 755 19.11 12.63 30.75
CA THR A 755 20.00 12.29 31.88
C THR A 755 19.61 10.98 32.56
N ALA A 756 18.48 10.38 32.16
CA ALA A 756 17.98 9.13 32.72
C ALA A 756 18.99 7.98 32.56
N LYS A 757 19.08 7.12 33.58
CA LYS A 757 19.88 5.88 33.56
C LYS A 757 18.95 4.68 33.31
N ILE A 758 19.51 3.58 32.81
CA ILE A 758 18.71 2.37 32.51
C ILE A 758 18.07 1.74 33.77
N GLY A 759 18.72 1.87 34.94
CA GLY A 759 18.33 1.25 36.20
C GLY A 759 18.51 -0.28 36.22
N GLY A 760 18.40 -0.91 37.39
CA GLY A 760 18.61 -2.36 37.54
C GLY A 760 17.48 -3.22 36.98
N SER A 761 16.30 -2.64 36.76
CA SER A 761 15.04 -3.39 36.64
C SER A 761 14.15 -2.97 35.44
N PRO A 762 14.70 -2.56 34.27
CA PRO A 762 13.94 -1.89 33.22
C PRO A 762 12.93 -2.79 32.50
N SER A 763 11.82 -2.21 32.02
CA SER A 763 10.92 -2.87 31.08
C SER A 763 11.58 -3.01 29.69
N PHE A 764 10.99 -3.83 28.81
CA PHE A 764 11.49 -3.92 27.44
C PHE A 764 11.24 -2.65 26.62
N ILE A 765 10.15 -1.94 26.87
CA ILE A 765 9.87 -0.64 26.23
C ILE A 765 10.90 0.39 26.70
N TRP A 766 11.17 0.48 28.00
CA TRP A 766 12.18 1.39 28.51
C TRP A 766 13.58 1.08 27.95
N ARG A 767 13.99 -0.18 27.88
CA ARG A 767 15.24 -0.55 27.18
C ARG A 767 15.26 -0.12 25.72
N SER A 768 14.11 -0.20 25.03
CA SER A 768 13.98 0.20 23.63
C SER A 768 14.10 1.71 23.46
N LEU A 769 13.52 2.49 24.37
CA LEU A 769 13.63 3.95 24.39
C LEU A 769 15.04 4.38 24.79
N PHE A 770 15.60 3.80 25.85
CA PHE A 770 16.96 4.10 26.31
C PHE A 770 18.02 3.95 25.20
N GLU A 771 17.89 2.94 24.33
CA GLU A 771 18.79 2.74 23.18
C GLU A 771 18.88 3.99 22.26
N VAL A 772 17.81 4.76 22.13
CA VAL A 772 17.75 5.94 21.25
C VAL A 772 18.04 7.26 21.97
N GLN A 773 18.33 7.23 23.27
CA GLN A 773 18.63 8.42 24.07
C GLN A 773 19.77 9.26 23.45
N ASN A 774 20.85 8.62 23.03
CA ASN A 774 22.00 9.30 22.39
C ASN A 774 21.64 9.93 21.04
N ILE A 775 20.70 9.34 20.29
CA ILE A 775 20.24 9.90 19.02
C ILE A 775 19.48 11.20 19.28
N ILE A 776 18.61 11.20 20.30
CA ILE A 776 17.89 12.41 20.68
C ILE A 776 18.84 13.49 21.20
N LYS A 777 19.75 13.13 22.11
CA LYS A 777 20.74 14.08 22.67
C LYS A 777 21.57 14.79 21.58
N LYS A 778 21.94 14.09 20.52
CA LYS A 778 22.69 14.66 19.38
C LYS A 778 21.82 15.46 18.43
N GLY A 779 20.53 15.15 18.32
CA GLY A 779 19.60 15.83 17.41
C GLY A 779 18.76 16.94 18.06
N SER A 780 18.81 17.06 19.39
CA SER A 780 18.14 18.11 20.15
C SER A 780 18.99 19.36 20.22
N LYS A 781 18.37 20.51 20.01
CA LYS A 781 18.97 21.83 20.18
C LYS A 781 17.96 22.74 20.88
N TRP A 782 18.41 23.61 21.77
CA TRP A 782 17.57 24.64 22.35
C TRP A 782 17.42 25.83 21.40
N ARG A 783 16.17 26.31 21.28
CA ARG A 783 15.85 27.62 20.72
C ARG A 783 15.69 28.58 21.89
N VAL A 784 16.53 29.61 21.92
CA VAL A 784 16.49 30.68 22.93
C VAL A 784 15.20 31.47 22.78
N GLY A 785 14.48 31.60 23.88
CA GLY A 785 13.36 32.53 24.07
C GLY A 785 13.76 33.53 25.15
N ASN A 786 13.34 33.28 26.39
CA ASN A 786 13.72 34.08 27.57
C ASN A 786 15.06 33.66 28.19
N GLY A 787 15.62 32.51 27.81
CA GLY A 787 16.93 32.04 28.25
C GLY A 787 16.99 31.47 29.68
N ASN A 788 15.86 31.40 30.40
CA ASN A 788 15.80 30.99 31.79
C ASN A 788 16.04 29.48 32.02
N HIS A 789 15.78 28.66 31.00
CA HIS A 789 15.86 27.19 31.10
C HIS A 789 17.04 26.61 30.34
N ILE A 790 17.91 27.45 29.78
CA ILE A 790 19.08 27.03 28.99
C ILE A 790 20.34 27.33 29.79
N ASN A 791 21.11 26.30 30.12
CA ASN A 791 22.42 26.47 30.73
C ASN A 791 23.46 26.85 29.67
N VAL A 792 24.25 27.89 29.93
CA VAL A 792 25.21 28.45 28.96
C VAL A 792 26.22 27.39 28.49
N TRP A 793 26.78 26.61 29.42
CA TRP A 793 27.94 25.75 29.18
C TRP A 793 27.58 24.30 28.82
N ARG A 794 26.48 23.78 29.36
CA ARG A 794 26.10 22.36 29.25
C ARG A 794 25.23 22.07 28.04
N ASP A 795 24.33 22.98 27.71
CA ASP A 795 23.31 22.79 26.69
C ASP A 795 23.79 23.13 25.27
N SER A 796 23.09 22.59 24.27
CA SER A 796 23.37 22.87 22.85
C SER A 796 22.37 23.89 22.32
N TRP A 797 22.81 25.14 22.15
CA TRP A 797 21.95 26.26 21.76
C TRP A 797 22.52 27.16 20.65
N LEU A 798 23.82 27.05 20.31
CA LEU A 798 24.46 27.86 19.26
C LEU A 798 24.07 27.44 17.82
N PRO A 799 24.00 28.38 16.85
CA PRO A 799 23.67 28.15 15.42
C PRO A 799 24.80 27.49 14.61
N ASP A 800 25.44 26.46 15.16
CA ASP A 800 26.48 25.68 14.50
C ASP A 800 25.98 24.24 14.25
N LYS A 801 26.23 23.70 13.05
CA LYS A 801 25.80 22.35 12.66
C LYS A 801 26.74 21.25 13.16
N VAL A 802 28.00 21.58 13.40
CA VAL A 802 29.07 20.67 13.78
C VAL A 802 29.25 20.66 15.29
N ASN A 803 29.37 21.85 15.90
CA ASN A 803 29.53 22.00 17.34
C ASN A 803 28.63 23.11 17.91
N PRO A 804 27.38 22.76 18.32
CA PRO A 804 26.40 23.71 18.85
C PRO A 804 26.62 24.11 20.32
N LYS A 805 27.79 23.80 20.90
CA LYS A 805 28.16 24.12 22.28
C LYS A 805 29.19 25.24 22.34
N ILE A 806 29.22 25.94 23.47
CA ILE A 806 30.26 26.90 23.82
C ILE A 806 31.62 26.17 23.87
N THR A 807 32.63 26.82 23.30
CA THR A 807 34.04 26.36 23.28
C THR A 807 34.95 27.17 24.18
N SER A 808 34.48 28.33 24.61
CA SER A 808 35.13 29.19 25.60
C SER A 808 35.29 28.46 26.94
N VAL A 809 36.35 28.80 27.68
CA VAL A 809 36.62 28.20 29.00
C VAL A 809 35.59 28.71 29.99
N CYS A 810 34.93 27.79 30.71
CA CYS A 810 34.00 28.16 31.78
C CYS A 810 34.77 28.84 32.91
N VAL A 811 34.34 30.04 33.29
CA VAL A 811 34.86 30.74 34.47
C VAL A 811 34.32 30.06 35.73
N GLU A 812 35.17 29.93 36.74
CA GLU A 812 34.83 29.31 38.02
C GLU A 812 33.69 30.08 38.72
N GLY A 813 32.63 29.37 39.13
CA GLY A 813 31.44 29.95 39.75
C GLY A 813 30.30 30.29 38.77
N LEU A 814 30.49 30.13 37.46
CA LEU A 814 29.46 30.36 36.43
C LEU A 814 28.93 29.07 35.80
N GLU A 815 29.19 27.90 36.37
CA GLU A 815 28.85 26.60 35.77
C GLU A 815 27.33 26.39 35.61
N GLU A 816 26.54 27.03 36.48
CA GLU A 816 25.08 26.99 36.46
C GLU A 816 24.45 28.23 35.81
N ALA A 817 25.25 29.13 35.21
CA ALA A 817 24.75 30.32 34.55
C ALA A 817 23.78 29.99 33.40
N THR A 818 22.73 30.79 33.28
CA THR A 818 21.69 30.65 32.27
C THR A 818 21.84 31.69 31.16
N VAL A 819 21.30 31.39 29.97
CA VAL A 819 21.37 32.29 28.81
C VAL A 819 20.66 33.61 29.07
N ALA A 820 19.68 33.65 29.98
CA ALA A 820 19.02 34.89 30.39
C ALA A 820 20.01 35.94 30.92
N GLY A 821 21.09 35.51 31.59
CA GLY A 821 22.14 36.41 32.11
C GLY A 821 23.02 37.04 31.04
N LEU A 822 22.89 36.63 29.77
CA LEU A 822 23.62 37.19 28.62
C LEU A 822 22.78 38.23 27.85
N LEU A 823 21.51 38.41 28.22
CA LEU A 823 20.62 39.40 27.62
C LEU A 823 20.77 40.75 28.31
N ASN A 824 20.52 41.83 27.58
CA ASN A 824 20.53 43.18 28.15
C ASN A 824 19.39 43.36 29.19
N SER A 825 19.43 44.47 29.95
CA SER A 825 18.46 44.77 31.01
C SER A 825 16.99 44.85 30.55
N LYS A 826 16.73 44.99 29.24
CA LYS A 826 15.39 45.01 28.65
C LYS A 826 14.98 43.66 28.03
N GLY A 827 15.90 42.71 27.89
CA GLY A 827 15.68 41.43 27.20
C GLY A 827 15.46 41.55 25.69
N GLU A 828 15.81 42.69 25.10
CA GLU A 828 15.54 43.00 23.68
C GLU A 828 16.72 42.63 22.76
N ASP A 829 17.93 42.53 23.31
CA ASP A 829 19.16 42.19 22.58
C ASP A 829 20.21 41.58 23.53
N TRP A 830 21.32 41.09 22.98
CA TRP A 830 22.46 40.55 23.73
C TRP A 830 23.27 41.66 24.41
N ASP A 831 23.79 41.38 25.61
CA ASP A 831 24.72 42.28 26.31
C ASP A 831 26.15 42.11 25.79
N LEU A 832 26.60 43.06 24.97
CA LEU A 832 27.88 42.96 24.26
C LEU A 832 29.10 43.01 25.18
N ASP A 833 29.00 43.65 26.34
CA ASP A 833 30.12 43.79 27.26
C ASP A 833 30.34 42.46 27.99
N ILE A 834 29.25 41.86 28.47
CA ILE A 834 29.27 40.50 29.05
C ILE A 834 29.78 39.47 28.03
N LEU A 835 29.36 39.58 26.76
CA LEU A 835 29.80 38.62 25.74
C LEU A 835 31.31 38.70 25.46
N LYS A 836 31.89 39.89 25.41
CA LYS A 836 33.32 40.10 25.17
C LYS A 836 34.19 39.62 26.34
N ASP A 837 33.67 39.75 27.56
CA ASP A 837 34.40 39.36 28.77
C ASP A 837 34.41 37.83 28.97
N LEU A 838 33.35 37.14 28.54
CA LEU A 838 33.15 35.71 28.83
C LEU A 838 33.48 34.74 27.68
N PHE A 839 33.44 35.19 26.41
CA PHE A 839 33.50 34.29 25.27
C PHE A 839 34.59 34.65 24.25
N ASN A 840 35.08 33.64 23.52
CA ASN A 840 35.95 33.83 22.36
C ASN A 840 35.17 34.37 21.14
N GLU A 841 35.90 34.88 20.14
CA GLU A 841 35.28 35.49 18.94
C GLU A 841 34.30 34.56 18.21
N ARG A 842 34.59 33.26 18.12
CA ARG A 842 33.69 32.27 17.49
C ARG A 842 32.35 32.22 18.19
N ASP A 843 32.36 32.05 19.51
CA ASP A 843 31.15 31.89 20.30
C ASP A 843 30.36 33.21 20.32
N ILE A 844 31.04 34.37 20.42
CA ILE A 844 30.41 35.70 20.29
C ILE A 844 29.66 35.82 18.95
N ASP A 845 30.30 35.49 17.83
CA ASP A 845 29.70 35.59 16.50
C ASP A 845 28.48 34.67 16.35
N LEU A 846 28.56 33.46 16.91
CA LEU A 846 27.45 32.51 16.90
C LEU A 846 26.30 32.95 17.79
N ILE A 847 26.56 33.51 18.97
CA ILE A 847 25.54 34.05 19.87
C ILE A 847 24.81 35.21 19.21
N ARG A 848 25.56 36.18 18.63
CA ARG A 848 24.98 37.33 17.92
C ARG A 848 24.16 36.95 16.69
N SER A 849 24.39 35.76 16.13
CA SER A 849 23.61 35.23 15.01
C SER A 849 22.26 34.62 15.43
N ILE A 850 21.92 34.63 16.72
CA ILE A 850 20.62 34.15 17.25
C ILE A 850 19.66 35.35 17.34
N PRO A 851 18.52 35.33 16.62
CA PRO A 851 17.53 36.39 16.73
C PRO A 851 16.74 36.26 18.03
N ILE A 852 16.68 37.35 18.81
CA ILE A 852 15.84 37.49 20.00
C ILE A 852 14.44 37.97 19.58
N SER A 853 13.43 37.40 20.24
CA SER A 853 12.04 37.80 20.03
C SER A 853 11.70 38.97 20.94
N ASN A 854 10.98 39.96 20.41
CA ASN A 854 10.44 41.05 21.22
C ASN A 854 9.22 40.60 22.06
N ARG A 855 8.78 39.35 21.89
CA ARG A 855 7.77 38.71 22.72
C ARG A 855 8.49 37.87 23.77
N LEU A 856 8.06 37.97 25.03
CA LEU A 856 8.52 37.11 26.14
C LEU A 856 8.08 35.66 25.91
N VAL A 857 8.74 34.96 24.98
CA VAL A 857 8.44 33.57 24.61
C VAL A 857 9.34 32.64 25.40
N GLU A 858 8.78 31.52 25.87
CA GLU A 858 9.56 30.50 26.57
C GLU A 858 10.58 29.79 25.66
N ASP A 859 11.67 29.35 26.28
CA ASP A 859 12.66 28.45 25.68
C ASP A 859 12.02 27.16 25.19
N ARG A 860 12.44 26.67 24.02
CA ARG A 860 11.91 25.41 23.47
C ARG A 860 13.00 24.51 22.92
N LEU A 861 12.84 23.22 23.16
CA LEU A 861 13.65 22.20 22.52
C LEU A 861 13.18 21.98 21.07
N ILE A 862 14.09 22.15 20.12
CA ILE A 862 13.86 21.97 18.69
C ILE A 862 14.72 20.83 18.14
N TRP A 863 14.24 20.25 17.04
CA TRP A 863 14.95 19.20 16.32
C TRP A 863 15.88 19.81 15.26
N SER A 864 17.19 19.58 15.38
CA SER A 864 18.20 20.17 14.49
C SER A 864 18.19 19.59 13.07
N GLY A 865 17.55 18.44 12.86
CA GLY A 865 17.53 17.75 11.58
C GLY A 865 16.51 18.26 10.56
N GLU A 866 15.63 19.20 10.93
CA GLU A 866 14.68 19.87 10.02
C GLU A 866 14.77 21.39 10.19
N GLN A 867 14.59 22.14 9.10
CA GLN A 867 14.71 23.61 9.11
C GLN A 867 13.62 24.29 9.96
N ASN A 868 12.42 23.69 10.04
CA ASN A 868 11.32 24.21 10.84
C ASN A 868 11.43 23.86 12.34
N GLY A 869 12.49 23.17 12.77
CA GLY A 869 12.69 22.74 14.16
C GLY A 869 11.78 21.60 14.62
N CYS A 870 10.89 21.09 13.77
CA CYS A 870 9.96 20.02 14.12
C CYS A 870 10.61 18.64 13.96
N PHE A 871 10.36 17.73 14.92
CA PHE A 871 10.85 16.37 14.82
C PHE A 871 10.18 15.62 13.66
N SER A 872 10.99 14.96 12.84
CA SER A 872 10.51 14.04 11.82
C SER A 872 11.29 12.73 11.87
N VAL A 873 10.57 11.60 11.75
CA VAL A 873 11.22 10.27 11.66
C VAL A 873 12.17 10.21 10.45
N LYS A 874 11.88 10.99 9.40
CA LYS A 874 12.66 11.04 8.17
C LYS A 874 14.03 11.70 8.40
N SER A 875 14.09 12.83 9.10
CA SER A 875 15.36 13.49 9.43
C SER A 875 16.14 12.71 10.47
N CYS A 876 15.47 12.17 11.50
CA CYS A 876 16.09 11.28 12.47
C CYS A 876 16.71 10.04 11.80
N TYR A 877 16.01 9.39 10.88
CA TYR A 877 16.57 8.28 10.11
C TYR A 877 17.83 8.68 9.31
N ARG A 878 17.86 9.87 8.71
CA ARG A 878 19.06 10.36 8.02
C ARG A 878 20.24 10.54 8.96
N GLN A 879 20.01 11.07 10.17
CA GLN A 879 21.03 11.23 11.18
C GLN A 879 21.58 9.87 11.66
N VAL A 880 20.71 8.87 11.85
CA VAL A 880 21.11 7.51 12.25
C VAL A 880 21.97 6.83 11.17
N VAL A 881 21.57 6.98 9.90
CA VAL A 881 22.30 6.39 8.77
C VAL A 881 23.61 7.13 8.47
N GLY A 882 23.70 8.41 8.86
CA GLY A 882 24.86 9.26 8.65
C GLY A 882 24.96 9.83 7.24
N GLU A 883 26.05 10.53 6.98
CA GLU A 883 26.34 11.08 5.66
C GLU A 883 26.92 10.02 4.74
N PHE A 884 26.44 10.00 3.50
CA PHE A 884 27.02 9.15 2.46
C PHE A 884 28.11 9.94 1.76
N ARG A 885 29.30 9.34 1.65
CA ARG A 885 30.35 9.85 0.76
C ARG A 885 29.78 9.95 -0.65
N GLN A 886 30.05 11.06 -1.33
CA GLN A 886 29.72 11.22 -2.74
C GLN A 886 30.45 10.10 -3.50
N GLU A 887 29.71 9.27 -4.24
CA GLU A 887 30.35 8.30 -5.15
C GLU A 887 30.93 9.07 -6.36
N GLU A 888 31.96 8.50 -6.99
CA GLU A 888 32.70 9.11 -8.11
C GLU A 888 31.81 9.48 -9.31
N TRP A 889 30.67 8.79 -9.51
CA TRP A 889 29.75 9.09 -10.60
C TRP A 889 28.72 10.17 -10.23
N LEU A 890 28.93 11.39 -10.76
CA LEU A 890 28.09 12.57 -10.53
C LEU A 890 26.69 12.48 -11.20
N GLY A 891 26.49 11.52 -12.11
CA GLY A 891 25.29 11.41 -12.96
C GLY A 891 24.00 10.91 -12.27
N TRP A 892 24.07 10.42 -11.02
CA TRP A 892 22.92 9.81 -10.33
C TRP A 892 21.71 10.75 -10.22
N THR A 893 21.94 12.00 -9.81
CA THR A 893 20.85 12.96 -9.59
C THR A 893 20.15 13.33 -10.91
N ALA A 894 20.92 13.49 -11.99
CA ALA A 894 20.40 13.77 -13.32
C ALA A 894 19.58 12.59 -13.88
N MET A 895 20.13 11.37 -13.81
CA MET A 895 19.49 10.15 -14.32
C MET A 895 18.09 9.93 -13.75
N TRP A 896 17.90 10.15 -12.44
CA TRP A 896 16.59 9.96 -11.81
C TRP A 896 15.58 11.06 -12.16
N LYS A 897 16.04 12.26 -12.55
CA LYS A 897 15.19 13.40 -12.98
C LYS A 897 14.70 13.28 -14.43
N PHE A 898 15.43 12.59 -15.31
CA PHE A 898 15.07 12.46 -16.73
C PHE A 898 13.64 11.95 -16.95
N GLN A 899 12.95 12.42 -17.99
CA GLN A 899 11.59 11.99 -18.33
C GLN A 899 11.60 10.65 -19.06
N LEU A 900 11.95 9.58 -18.32
CA LEU A 900 12.04 8.22 -18.81
C LEU A 900 11.13 7.26 -18.02
N PRO A 901 10.60 6.21 -18.67
CA PRO A 901 9.85 5.16 -17.98
C PRO A 901 10.66 4.56 -16.80
N PRO A 902 10.04 4.32 -15.63
CA PRO A 902 10.74 3.76 -14.47
C PRO A 902 11.50 2.47 -14.78
N LYS A 903 10.93 1.59 -15.61
CA LYS A 903 11.59 0.35 -16.04
C LYS A 903 12.95 0.60 -16.73
N ILE A 904 13.07 1.66 -17.54
CA ILE A 904 14.30 2.03 -18.23
C ILE A 904 15.31 2.63 -17.26
N LYS A 905 14.86 3.50 -16.34
CA LYS A 905 15.73 4.03 -15.27
C LYS A 905 16.32 2.92 -14.39
N HIS A 906 15.52 1.92 -14.05
CA HIS A 906 15.99 0.74 -13.29
C HIS A 906 16.99 -0.10 -14.09
N PHE A 907 16.75 -0.29 -15.38
CA PHE A 907 17.70 -0.97 -16.26
C PHE A 907 19.03 -0.22 -16.29
N PHE A 908 18.99 1.10 -16.51
CA PHE A 908 20.20 1.91 -16.58
C PHE A 908 20.93 1.97 -15.24
N TRP A 909 20.21 2.04 -14.12
CA TRP A 909 20.80 1.87 -12.79
C TRP A 909 21.57 0.54 -12.66
N GLN A 910 21.09 -0.56 -13.25
CA GLN A 910 21.85 -1.82 -13.26
C GLN A 910 23.09 -1.76 -14.16
N VAL A 911 23.04 -1.01 -15.26
CA VAL A 911 24.21 -0.75 -16.12
C VAL A 911 25.28 -0.01 -15.31
N CYS A 912 24.92 1.12 -14.70
CA CYS A 912 25.81 1.95 -13.88
C CYS A 912 26.40 1.20 -12.67
N THR A 913 25.67 0.25 -12.09
CA THR A 913 26.12 -0.55 -10.93
C THR A 913 26.74 -1.89 -11.31
N ASN A 914 26.99 -2.14 -12.61
CA ASN A 914 27.49 -3.40 -13.16
C ASN A 914 26.72 -4.64 -12.64
N CYS A 915 25.39 -4.53 -12.57
CA CYS A 915 24.45 -5.55 -12.10
C CYS A 915 23.62 -6.17 -13.23
N LEU A 916 24.05 -6.02 -14.49
CA LEU A 916 23.44 -6.73 -15.61
C LEU A 916 24.01 -8.15 -15.72
N PRO A 917 23.17 -9.14 -16.05
CA PRO A 917 23.59 -10.54 -16.22
C PRO A 917 24.28 -10.74 -17.58
N THR A 918 25.41 -10.07 -17.78
CA THR A 918 26.29 -10.34 -18.93
C THR A 918 27.07 -11.64 -18.68
N THR A 919 27.58 -12.30 -19.71
CA THR A 919 28.30 -13.58 -19.52
C THR A 919 29.50 -13.44 -18.58
N SER A 920 30.30 -12.37 -18.69
CA SER A 920 31.41 -12.11 -17.74
C SER A 920 30.94 -11.90 -16.30
N ASN A 921 29.76 -11.32 -16.09
CA ASN A 921 29.18 -11.14 -14.76
C ASN A 921 28.54 -12.43 -14.21
N LEU A 922 28.01 -13.28 -15.08
CA LEU A 922 27.46 -14.59 -14.74
C LEU A 922 28.57 -15.56 -14.35
N ILE A 923 29.67 -15.61 -15.10
CA ILE A 923 30.87 -16.42 -14.79
C ILE A 923 31.45 -15.99 -13.44
N ARG A 924 31.62 -14.67 -13.21
CA ARG A 924 32.04 -14.12 -11.90
C ARG A 924 31.13 -14.50 -10.73
N ARG A 925 29.90 -14.95 -11.01
CA ARG A 925 28.92 -15.39 -10.01
C ARG A 925 28.80 -16.92 -9.94
N GLY A 926 29.71 -17.66 -10.58
CA GLY A 926 29.74 -19.11 -10.58
C GLY A 926 28.65 -19.75 -11.44
N VAL A 927 28.11 -19.04 -12.44
CA VAL A 927 27.18 -19.61 -13.41
C VAL A 927 27.98 -20.17 -14.58
N GLU A 928 27.80 -21.46 -14.86
CA GLU A 928 28.37 -22.11 -16.04
C GLU A 928 27.68 -21.60 -17.31
N CYS A 929 28.39 -20.76 -18.07
CA CYS A 929 27.96 -20.32 -19.39
C CYS A 929 29.17 -20.01 -20.27
N ARG A 930 29.02 -20.19 -21.59
CA ARG A 930 30.06 -19.82 -22.56
C ARG A 930 30.30 -18.31 -22.49
N ALA A 931 31.57 -17.91 -22.55
CA ALA A 931 31.97 -16.51 -22.46
C ALA A 931 31.67 -15.68 -23.73
N LEU A 932 30.85 -16.21 -24.65
CA LEU A 932 30.53 -15.54 -25.91
C LEU A 932 29.51 -14.41 -25.71
N CYS A 933 29.62 -13.37 -26.53
CA CYS A 933 28.65 -12.30 -26.58
C CYS A 933 27.33 -12.76 -27.21
N GLY A 934 26.22 -12.62 -26.47
CA GLY A 934 24.88 -12.98 -26.95
C GLY A 934 24.32 -12.05 -28.04
N LEU A 935 25.08 -11.02 -28.45
CA LEU A 935 24.71 -10.11 -29.53
C LEU A 935 25.46 -10.43 -30.84
N CYS A 936 26.80 -10.52 -30.82
CA CYS A 936 27.61 -10.79 -32.02
C CYS A 936 28.02 -12.25 -32.20
N GLY A 937 27.93 -13.12 -31.19
CA GLY A 937 28.24 -14.54 -31.31
C GLY A 937 29.72 -14.91 -31.26
N ASP A 938 30.62 -14.04 -31.75
CA ASP A 938 31.98 -14.47 -32.14
C ASP A 938 33.13 -13.76 -31.43
N GLU A 939 32.90 -12.63 -30.73
CA GLU A 939 33.99 -11.79 -30.17
C GLU A 939 33.93 -11.65 -28.64
N GLY A 940 34.82 -12.36 -27.93
CA GLY A 940 35.24 -12.07 -26.56
C GLY A 940 34.20 -12.16 -25.44
N ASP A 941 34.70 -11.98 -24.21
CA ASP A 941 33.94 -11.89 -22.96
C ASP A 941 32.85 -10.80 -23.03
N GLU A 942 31.56 -11.16 -22.84
CA GLU A 942 30.45 -10.20 -22.80
C GLU A 942 30.53 -9.31 -21.55
N SER A 943 31.34 -8.26 -21.64
CA SER A 943 31.40 -7.16 -20.68
C SER A 943 30.44 -6.04 -21.06
N LEU A 944 30.15 -5.11 -20.15
CA LEU A 944 29.35 -3.92 -20.48
C LEU A 944 30.02 -3.07 -21.57
N LEU A 945 31.35 -2.97 -21.53
CA LEU A 945 32.13 -2.24 -22.53
C LEU A 945 31.98 -2.89 -23.89
N HIS A 946 32.11 -4.22 -23.96
CA HIS A 946 31.89 -4.95 -25.20
C HIS A 946 30.46 -4.77 -25.70
N LEU A 947 29.47 -5.11 -24.86
CA LEU A 947 28.06 -5.14 -25.28
C LEU A 947 27.53 -3.80 -25.80
N PHE A 948 27.95 -2.66 -25.21
CA PHE A 948 27.40 -1.35 -25.58
C PHE A 948 28.31 -0.51 -26.47
N VAL A 949 29.62 -0.74 -26.47
CA VAL A 949 30.60 0.16 -27.11
C VAL A 949 31.45 -0.57 -28.14
N THR A 950 32.14 -1.66 -27.78
CA THR A 950 33.15 -2.24 -28.68
C THR A 950 32.60 -3.31 -29.64
N CYS A 951 31.47 -3.94 -29.30
CA CYS A 951 30.81 -4.96 -30.12
C CYS A 951 30.45 -4.44 -31.50
N ARG A 952 30.79 -5.21 -32.55
CA ARG A 952 30.50 -4.87 -33.95
C ARG A 952 29.03 -4.56 -34.20
N GLU A 953 28.13 -5.41 -33.74
CA GLU A 953 26.69 -5.25 -33.92
C GLU A 953 26.15 -3.99 -33.19
N ALA A 954 26.70 -3.67 -32.01
CA ALA A 954 26.36 -2.45 -31.28
C ALA A 954 26.86 -1.20 -32.01
N LYS A 955 28.13 -1.19 -32.47
CA LYS A 955 28.72 -0.09 -33.25
C LYS A 955 27.90 0.23 -34.49
N GLU A 956 27.49 -0.80 -35.22
CA GLU A 956 26.69 -0.64 -36.44
C GLU A 956 25.27 -0.13 -36.13
N ALA A 957 24.65 -0.58 -35.03
CA ALA A 957 23.36 -0.03 -34.58
C ALA A 957 23.47 1.46 -34.23
N TRP A 958 24.53 1.88 -33.54
CA TRP A 958 24.79 3.28 -33.22
C TRP A 958 25.09 4.13 -34.47
N ARG A 959 25.83 3.60 -35.45
CA ARG A 959 26.08 4.26 -36.74
C ARG A 959 24.79 4.48 -37.53
N ALA A 960 23.86 3.54 -37.48
CA ALA A 960 22.57 3.64 -38.18
C ALA A 960 21.67 4.80 -37.71
N VAL A 961 21.96 5.40 -36.55
CA VAL A 961 21.28 6.61 -36.03
C VAL A 961 22.21 7.83 -35.96
N ASN A 962 23.35 7.79 -36.65
CA ASN A 962 24.37 8.85 -36.68
C ASN A 962 24.95 9.22 -35.31
N TRP A 963 25.08 8.27 -34.38
CA TRP A 963 25.68 8.53 -33.07
C TRP A 963 27.22 8.56 -33.14
N ARG A 964 27.83 9.74 -32.99
CA ARG A 964 29.28 9.95 -33.20
C ARG A 964 30.17 9.54 -32.01
N GLN A 965 29.64 9.47 -30.79
CA GLN A 965 30.46 9.28 -29.57
C GLN A 965 30.84 7.81 -29.25
N VAL A 966 30.52 6.83 -30.11
CA VAL A 966 30.92 5.41 -29.91
C VAL A 966 32.38 5.15 -30.31
N ASN A 967 33.03 6.09 -31.00
CA ASN A 967 34.40 5.95 -31.47
C ASN A 967 35.46 6.42 -30.43
N GLN A 968 35.07 6.69 -29.19
CA GLN A 968 36.00 7.07 -28.13
C GLN A 968 36.78 5.83 -27.65
N SER A 969 38.12 5.90 -27.69
CA SER A 969 38.98 4.86 -27.12
C SER A 969 38.97 4.97 -25.59
N VAL A 970 38.35 4.01 -24.92
CA VAL A 970 38.19 3.96 -23.46
C VAL A 970 38.52 2.56 -22.97
N SER A 971 39.26 2.46 -21.86
CA SER A 971 39.69 1.20 -21.27
C SER A 971 38.59 0.54 -20.42
N ALA A 972 37.65 1.31 -19.87
CA ALA A 972 36.55 0.80 -19.06
C ALA A 972 35.19 1.47 -19.35
N PHE A 973 34.11 0.73 -19.09
CA PHE A 973 32.74 1.22 -19.29
C PHE A 973 32.36 2.41 -18.37
N PRO A 974 32.74 2.46 -17.07
CA PRO A 974 32.45 3.62 -16.23
C PRO A 974 33.06 4.92 -16.76
N ASP A 975 34.27 4.87 -17.31
CA ASP A 975 34.96 6.03 -17.88
C ASP A 975 34.23 6.56 -19.10
N TRP A 976 33.81 5.65 -20.01
CA TRP A 976 32.96 5.99 -21.13
C TRP A 976 31.67 6.68 -20.69
N LEU A 977 31.01 6.14 -19.66
CA LEU A 977 29.76 6.68 -19.15
C LEU A 977 29.96 8.07 -18.51
N GLN A 978 31.04 8.27 -17.75
CA GLN A 978 31.38 9.55 -17.12
C GLN A 978 31.64 10.62 -18.18
N LEU A 979 32.46 10.31 -19.20
CA LEU A 979 32.75 11.22 -20.31
C LEU A 979 31.49 11.68 -21.04
N ASN A 980 30.57 10.75 -21.33
CA ASN A 980 29.29 11.08 -21.98
C ASN A 980 28.40 11.93 -21.06
N PHE A 981 28.32 11.65 -19.76
CA PHE A 981 27.54 12.46 -18.82
C PHE A 981 28.10 13.87 -18.58
N GLN A 982 29.38 14.09 -18.83
CA GLN A 982 30.02 15.41 -18.74
C GLN A 982 29.90 16.22 -20.03
N SER A 983 29.88 15.55 -21.20
CA SER A 983 29.94 16.21 -22.51
C SER A 983 28.58 16.41 -23.19
N LEU A 984 27.55 15.63 -22.82
CA LEU A 984 26.28 15.60 -23.55
C LEU A 984 25.15 16.36 -22.85
N GLN A 985 24.25 16.92 -23.66
CA GLN A 985 23.03 17.54 -23.16
C GLN A 985 21.98 16.49 -22.74
N GLU A 986 20.98 16.89 -21.95
CA GLU A 986 19.94 15.98 -21.42
C GLU A 986 19.20 15.18 -22.52
N LYS A 987 18.93 15.80 -23.67
CA LYS A 987 18.26 15.12 -24.81
C LYS A 987 19.13 14.01 -25.40
N GLU A 988 20.43 14.24 -25.50
CA GLU A 988 21.40 13.28 -26.02
C GLU A 988 21.62 12.15 -25.00
N LEU A 989 21.77 12.48 -23.72
CA LEU A 989 21.84 11.48 -22.65
C LEU A 989 20.61 10.57 -22.61
N THR A 990 19.43 11.13 -22.85
CA THR A 990 18.20 10.36 -22.96
C THR A 990 18.27 9.36 -24.12
N ARG A 991 18.75 9.78 -25.30
CA ARG A 991 18.96 8.89 -26.45
C ARG A 991 20.01 7.81 -26.17
N LEU A 992 21.11 8.15 -25.51
CA LEU A 992 22.14 7.19 -25.09
C LEU A 992 21.56 6.10 -24.19
N ILE A 993 20.80 6.49 -23.15
CA ILE A 993 20.15 5.55 -22.23
C ILE A 993 19.19 4.62 -23.00
N LEU A 994 18.44 5.16 -23.94
CA LEU A 994 17.52 4.40 -24.77
C LEU A 994 18.22 3.45 -25.72
N GLY A 995 19.35 3.84 -26.28
CA GLY A 995 20.11 2.97 -27.14
C GLY A 995 20.73 1.80 -26.39
N CYS A 996 21.28 2.02 -25.20
CA CYS A 996 21.70 0.94 -24.32
C CYS A 996 20.52 0.00 -23.99
N TRP A 997 19.32 0.54 -23.73
CA TRP A 997 18.13 -0.27 -23.47
C TRP A 997 17.69 -1.09 -24.70
N GLY A 998 17.73 -0.49 -25.89
CA GLY A 998 17.42 -1.14 -27.16
C GLY A 998 18.37 -2.31 -27.45
N ILE A 999 19.68 -2.08 -27.34
CA ILE A 999 20.73 -3.09 -27.53
C ILE A 999 20.56 -4.24 -26.53
N TRP A 1000 20.33 -3.94 -25.25
CA TRP A 1000 20.08 -4.96 -24.23
C TRP A 1000 18.83 -5.80 -24.53
N ARG A 1001 17.78 -5.17 -25.04
CA ARG A 1001 16.53 -5.86 -25.40
C ARG A 1001 16.75 -6.78 -26.59
N GLU A 1002 17.45 -6.32 -27.62
CA GLU A 1002 17.79 -7.12 -28.81
C GLU A 1002 18.65 -8.32 -28.42
N ARG A 1003 19.73 -8.10 -27.66
CA ARG A 1003 20.56 -9.20 -27.13
C ARG A 1003 19.72 -10.25 -26.43
N ASN A 1004 18.80 -9.86 -25.54
CA ASN A 1004 17.92 -10.82 -24.88
C ASN A 1004 16.96 -11.52 -25.84
N GLN A 1005 16.47 -10.84 -26.87
CA GLN A 1005 15.63 -11.48 -27.89
C GLN A 1005 16.41 -12.51 -28.71
N ARG A 1006 17.66 -12.22 -29.08
CA ARG A 1006 18.55 -13.18 -29.76
C ARG A 1006 18.83 -14.40 -28.88
N VAL A 1007 19.18 -14.19 -27.61
CA VAL A 1007 19.49 -15.27 -26.67
C VAL A 1007 18.27 -16.16 -26.36
N TRP A 1008 17.08 -15.59 -26.16
CA TRP A 1008 15.92 -16.36 -25.67
C TRP A 1008 14.90 -16.74 -26.73
N ASN A 1009 14.84 -16.01 -27.85
CA ASN A 1009 13.79 -16.18 -28.87
C ASN A 1009 14.36 -16.35 -30.30
N GLY A 1010 15.69 -16.36 -30.48
CA GLY A 1010 16.32 -16.55 -31.80
C GLY A 1010 16.02 -15.46 -32.84
N SER A 1011 15.38 -14.36 -32.47
CA SER A 1011 14.97 -13.31 -33.42
C SER A 1011 16.10 -12.30 -33.62
N LYS A 1012 16.43 -12.00 -34.88
CA LYS A 1012 17.40 -10.96 -35.27
C LYS A 1012 16.66 -9.80 -35.93
N LEU A 1013 16.67 -8.63 -35.30
CA LEU A 1013 16.17 -7.40 -35.92
C LEU A 1013 17.24 -6.76 -36.79
N ASP A 1014 16.79 -6.00 -37.79
CA ASP A 1014 17.66 -5.10 -38.54
C ASP A 1014 18.29 -4.05 -37.62
N ARG A 1015 19.56 -3.70 -37.89
CA ARG A 1015 20.42 -2.90 -37.01
C ARG A 1015 19.85 -1.51 -36.76
N ALA A 1016 19.21 -0.90 -37.77
CA ALA A 1016 18.56 0.40 -37.64
C ALA A 1016 17.22 0.33 -36.88
N GLN A 1017 16.55 -0.83 -36.86
CA GLN A 1017 15.27 -1.01 -36.19
C GLN A 1017 15.39 -1.15 -34.67
N ILE A 1018 16.56 -1.54 -34.16
CA ILE A 1018 16.81 -1.73 -32.71
C ILE A 1018 16.54 -0.43 -31.96
N LEU A 1019 17.15 0.67 -32.41
CA LEU A 1019 17.08 1.98 -31.76
C LEU A 1019 15.75 2.70 -32.03
N ARG A 1020 15.24 2.64 -33.28
CA ARG A 1020 13.93 3.22 -33.62
C ARG A 1020 12.79 2.63 -32.78
N LYS A 1021 12.82 1.33 -32.49
CA LYS A 1021 11.81 0.70 -31.59
C LYS A 1021 11.93 1.15 -30.14
N ALA A 1022 13.13 1.51 -29.69
CA ALA A 1022 13.34 2.05 -28.34
C ALA A 1022 12.82 3.50 -28.22
N GLU A 1023 13.07 4.33 -29.22
CA GLU A 1023 12.58 5.71 -29.29
C GLU A 1023 11.04 5.73 -29.39
N ALA A 1024 10.46 4.96 -30.29
CA ALA A 1024 9.00 4.86 -30.46
C ALA A 1024 8.28 4.39 -29.17
N TYR A 1025 8.94 3.58 -28.35
CA TYR A 1025 8.41 3.15 -27.05
C TYR A 1025 8.32 4.33 -26.05
N VAL A 1026 9.36 5.17 -25.98
CA VAL A 1026 9.36 6.34 -25.09
C VAL A 1026 8.45 7.43 -25.58
N GLU A 1027 8.37 7.68 -26.89
CA GLU A 1027 7.40 8.62 -27.44
C GLU A 1027 5.97 8.23 -27.07
N GLY A 1028 5.62 6.94 -27.24
CA GLY A 1028 4.33 6.42 -26.82
C GLY A 1028 4.06 6.59 -25.31
N TRP A 1029 5.08 6.37 -24.47
CA TRP A 1029 4.98 6.59 -23.02
C TRP A 1029 4.81 8.08 -22.68
N SER A 1030 5.62 8.96 -23.28
CA SER A 1030 5.57 10.41 -23.03
C SER A 1030 4.25 11.03 -23.48
N MET A 1031 3.68 10.57 -24.61
CA MET A 1031 2.34 10.97 -25.05
C MET A 1031 1.26 10.59 -24.03
N ALA A 1032 1.36 9.43 -23.40
CA ALA A 1032 0.43 8.98 -22.35
C ALA A 1032 0.61 9.71 -21.01
N GLN A 1033 1.76 10.33 -20.76
CA GLN A 1033 2.01 11.10 -19.54
C GLN A 1033 1.58 12.56 -19.63
N ARG A 1034 1.21 13.09 -20.81
CA ARG A 1034 0.74 14.47 -20.93
C ARG A 1034 -0.59 14.62 -20.20
N PRO A 1035 -0.69 15.47 -19.15
CA PRO A 1035 -1.98 15.82 -18.59
C PRO A 1035 -2.81 16.47 -19.70
N LYS A 1036 -4.07 16.08 -19.87
CA LYS A 1036 -5.04 17.01 -20.46
C LYS A 1036 -4.98 18.26 -19.60
N LEU A 1037 -4.79 19.43 -20.22
CA LEU A 1037 -4.92 20.72 -19.55
C LEU A 1037 -6.17 20.65 -18.67
N ALA A 1038 -5.97 20.71 -17.36
CA ALA A 1038 -7.07 20.91 -16.44
C ALA A 1038 -7.61 22.31 -16.73
N SER A 1039 -8.70 22.38 -17.48
CA SER A 1039 -9.60 23.53 -17.50
C SER A 1039 -10.21 23.64 -16.11
N GLY A 1040 -9.53 24.30 -15.18
CA GLY A 1040 -9.96 24.34 -13.78
C GLY A 1040 -8.86 24.70 -12.80
N SER A 1041 -8.06 25.72 -13.13
CA SER A 1041 -7.16 26.36 -12.18
C SER A 1041 -6.91 27.78 -12.71
N ARG A 1042 -7.88 28.67 -12.51
CA ARG A 1042 -7.60 30.11 -12.43
C ARG A 1042 -6.77 30.33 -11.16
N TRP A 1043 -5.51 29.95 -11.19
CA TRP A 1043 -4.51 30.70 -10.43
C TRP A 1043 -4.21 31.90 -11.30
N GLY A 1044 -4.51 33.08 -10.77
CA GLY A 1044 -4.28 34.34 -11.46
C GLY A 1044 -2.91 34.32 -12.11
N VAL A 1045 -2.87 34.75 -13.37
CA VAL A 1045 -1.63 35.19 -14.01
C VAL A 1045 -1.01 36.20 -13.04
N CYS A 1046 0.03 35.80 -12.33
CA CYS A 1046 0.84 36.73 -11.56
C CYS A 1046 1.44 37.67 -12.61
N SER A 1047 0.92 38.90 -12.68
CA SER A 1047 1.50 39.90 -13.58
C SER A 1047 2.97 40.04 -13.22
N SER A 1048 3.84 39.95 -14.21
CA SER A 1048 5.27 40.20 -14.09
C SER A 1048 5.58 41.70 -13.95
N LEU A 1049 4.62 42.49 -13.47
CA LEU A 1049 4.65 43.94 -13.38
C LEU A 1049 4.08 44.33 -12.01
N TRP A 1050 4.80 45.19 -11.30
CA TRP A 1050 4.34 45.86 -10.08
C TRP A 1050 2.92 46.40 -10.25
N GLN A 1051 2.02 46.07 -9.32
CA GLN A 1051 0.62 46.52 -9.33
C GLN A 1051 0.41 47.62 -8.30
N ARG A 1052 -0.30 48.69 -8.71
CA ARG A 1052 -0.68 49.79 -7.82
C ARG A 1052 -1.56 49.28 -6.67
N PRO A 1053 -1.29 49.69 -5.41
CA PRO A 1053 -2.17 49.36 -4.30
C PRO A 1053 -3.51 50.12 -4.41
N GLY A 1054 -4.51 49.73 -3.61
CA GLY A 1054 -5.80 50.44 -3.56
C GLY A 1054 -5.66 51.90 -3.09
N MET A 1055 -6.65 52.74 -3.37
CA MET A 1055 -6.68 54.13 -2.86
C MET A 1055 -6.57 54.10 -1.32
N ASN A 1056 -5.68 54.91 -0.74
CA ASN A 1056 -5.33 54.96 0.69
C ASN A 1056 -4.52 53.79 1.26
N TRP A 1057 -3.99 52.89 0.42
CA TRP A 1057 -3.06 51.83 0.84
C TRP A 1057 -1.60 52.22 0.59
N GLY A 1058 -0.73 51.90 1.54
CA GLY A 1058 0.72 51.98 1.37
C GLY A 1058 1.28 50.65 0.89
N LYS A 1059 2.06 50.65 -0.19
CA LYS A 1059 2.77 49.45 -0.68
C LYS A 1059 4.22 49.47 -0.23
N VAL A 1060 4.65 48.42 0.44
CA VAL A 1060 5.96 48.30 1.07
C VAL A 1060 6.72 47.15 0.43
N ASN A 1061 7.85 47.43 -0.21
CA ASN A 1061 8.76 46.42 -0.74
C ASN A 1061 9.93 46.25 0.23
N THR A 1062 10.23 45.01 0.64
CA THR A 1062 11.33 44.70 1.56
C THR A 1062 12.36 43.79 0.90
N ASP A 1063 13.64 44.00 1.20
CA ASP A 1063 14.76 43.15 0.77
C ASP A 1063 15.75 42.97 1.94
N ALA A 1064 16.50 41.87 1.91
CA ALA A 1064 17.56 41.59 2.87
C ALA A 1064 18.84 41.10 2.18
N SER A 1065 19.97 41.66 2.59
CA SER A 1065 21.29 41.24 2.15
C SER A 1065 22.07 40.59 3.29
N VAL A 1066 22.69 39.45 3.02
CA VAL A 1066 23.56 38.74 3.96
C VAL A 1066 24.98 38.72 3.39
N ARG A 1067 25.95 39.23 4.15
CA ARG A 1067 27.39 39.16 3.85
C ARG A 1067 28.11 38.56 5.05
N ASN A 1068 29.32 38.01 4.84
CA ASN A 1068 30.09 37.44 5.96
C ASN A 1068 30.34 38.52 7.03
N GLY A 1069 29.78 38.33 8.22
CA GLY A 1069 29.95 39.25 9.35
C GLY A 1069 28.91 40.38 9.46
N GLY A 1070 27.89 40.43 8.61
CA GLY A 1070 26.83 41.45 8.74
C GLY A 1070 25.67 41.30 7.76
N CYS A 1071 24.53 41.87 8.14
CA CYS A 1071 23.30 41.88 7.33
C CYS A 1071 22.78 43.30 7.15
N GLY A 1072 22.18 43.56 5.98
CA GLY A 1072 21.53 44.81 5.67
C GLY A 1072 20.07 44.56 5.33
N PHE A 1073 19.17 45.27 5.98
CA PHE A 1073 17.73 45.23 5.76
C PHE A 1073 17.28 46.54 5.11
N GLY A 1074 16.49 46.47 4.06
CA GLY A 1074 15.99 47.64 3.36
C GLY A 1074 14.50 47.53 3.06
N TRP A 1075 13.79 48.65 3.17
CA TRP A 1075 12.39 48.72 2.80
C TRP A 1075 12.02 50.07 2.18
N VAL A 1076 11.05 50.04 1.28
CA VAL A 1076 10.56 51.22 0.55
C VAL A 1076 9.04 51.26 0.58
N LEU A 1077 8.47 52.39 0.97
CA LEU A 1077 7.04 52.70 0.98
C LEU A 1077 6.66 53.55 -0.23
N ARG A 1078 5.59 53.15 -0.93
CA ARG A 1078 4.99 53.86 -2.06
C ARG A 1078 3.49 54.03 -1.88
N ASP A 1079 2.93 55.07 -2.49
CA ASP A 1079 1.49 55.33 -2.53
C ASP A 1079 0.76 54.61 -3.69
N ALA A 1080 -0.55 54.85 -3.82
CA ALA A 1080 -1.38 54.33 -4.92
C ALA A 1080 -0.98 54.84 -6.31
N SER A 1081 -0.24 55.95 -6.40
CA SER A 1081 0.30 56.50 -7.64
C SER A 1081 1.64 55.85 -8.03
N GLY A 1082 2.24 55.06 -7.13
CA GLY A 1082 3.57 54.46 -7.29
C GLY A 1082 4.71 55.41 -6.94
N ILE A 1083 4.39 56.57 -6.37
CA ILE A 1083 5.35 57.59 -5.93
C ILE A 1083 6.03 57.07 -4.66
N PHE A 1084 7.36 57.22 -4.61
CA PHE A 1084 8.14 56.95 -3.42
C PHE A 1084 7.75 57.94 -2.32
N LEU A 1085 7.30 57.43 -1.19
CA LEU A 1085 6.97 58.25 -0.03
C LEU A 1085 8.15 58.33 0.95
N ALA A 1086 8.68 57.16 1.31
CA ALA A 1086 9.78 57.05 2.26
C ALA A 1086 10.43 55.67 2.16
N GLY A 1087 11.64 55.53 2.69
CA GLY A 1087 12.37 54.28 2.74
C GLY A 1087 13.30 54.26 3.94
N GLY A 1088 13.56 53.06 4.44
CA GLY A 1088 14.45 52.86 5.59
C GLY A 1088 15.44 51.76 5.30
N CYS A 1089 16.57 51.83 5.98
CA CYS A 1089 17.52 50.73 6.04
C CYS A 1089 18.01 50.56 7.47
N LYS A 1090 18.37 49.33 7.82
CA LYS A 1090 18.97 48.98 9.09
C LYS A 1090 20.07 47.95 8.85
N THR A 1091 21.21 48.13 9.51
CA THR A 1091 22.26 47.13 9.53
C THR A 1091 22.13 46.31 10.80
N GLY A 1092 22.35 45.00 10.69
CA GLY A 1092 22.42 44.08 11.82
C GLY A 1092 23.76 43.38 11.84
N ALA A 1093 24.24 43.08 13.04
CA ALA A 1093 25.41 42.22 13.22
C ALA A 1093 24.95 40.77 13.42
N GLY A 1094 25.65 39.81 12.79
CA GLY A 1094 25.31 38.38 12.86
C GLY A 1094 25.08 37.74 11.50
N ASN A 1095 25.30 36.42 11.43
CA ASN A 1095 25.16 35.61 10.21
C ASN A 1095 23.79 34.92 10.18
N PHE A 1096 22.74 35.67 9.84
CA PHE A 1096 21.38 35.12 9.68
C PHE A 1096 21.24 34.28 8.41
N THR A 1097 20.36 33.27 8.43
CA THR A 1097 19.99 32.59 7.17
C THR A 1097 19.22 33.55 6.25
N PRO A 1098 19.24 33.35 4.91
CA PRO A 1098 18.50 34.20 3.99
C PRO A 1098 17.01 34.34 4.34
N LEU A 1099 16.38 33.26 4.82
CA LEU A 1099 14.98 33.28 5.26
C LEU A 1099 14.77 34.13 6.53
N GLU A 1100 15.66 34.01 7.52
CA GLU A 1100 15.59 34.81 8.74
C GLU A 1100 15.85 36.29 8.43
N ALA A 1101 16.81 36.60 7.56
CA ALA A 1101 17.12 37.97 7.16
C ALA A 1101 15.93 38.66 6.48
N GLU A 1102 15.24 37.96 5.58
CA GLU A 1102 13.99 38.42 4.96
C GLU A 1102 12.88 38.69 5.99
N LEU A 1103 12.70 37.78 6.95
CA LEU A 1103 11.70 37.93 8.01
C LEU A 1103 12.05 39.09 8.95
N ILE A 1104 13.33 39.27 9.28
CA ILE A 1104 13.79 40.42 10.07
C ILE A 1104 13.51 41.72 9.30
N SER A 1105 13.83 41.77 8.00
CA SER A 1105 13.53 42.95 7.15
C SER A 1105 12.05 43.34 7.19
N ILE A 1106 11.14 42.36 7.05
CA ILE A 1106 9.69 42.59 7.16
C ILE A 1106 9.30 43.07 8.57
N ARG A 1107 9.88 42.49 9.61
CA ARG A 1107 9.61 42.85 11.01
C ARG A 1107 10.04 44.29 11.30
N GLU A 1108 11.24 44.68 10.88
CA GLU A 1108 11.77 46.03 11.08
C GLU A 1108 10.98 47.07 10.27
N ALA A 1109 10.60 46.75 9.03
CA ALA A 1109 9.74 47.62 8.23
C ALA A 1109 8.38 47.88 8.90
N LEU A 1110 7.74 46.85 9.45
CA LEU A 1110 6.49 47.00 10.21
C LEU A 1110 6.68 47.80 11.50
N SER A 1111 7.73 47.53 12.27
CA SER A 1111 8.04 48.31 13.49
C SER A 1111 8.28 49.79 13.17
N TRP A 1112 8.96 50.08 12.06
CA TRP A 1112 9.18 51.45 11.60
C TRP A 1112 7.86 52.12 11.17
N LEU A 1113 7.01 51.44 10.39
CA LEU A 1113 5.72 51.98 9.94
C LEU A 1113 4.73 52.21 11.08
N LYS A 1114 4.83 51.43 12.17
CA LYS A 1114 4.01 51.63 13.38
C LYS A 1114 4.20 53.05 13.96
N ASN A 1115 5.40 53.60 13.88
CA ASN A 1115 5.71 54.94 14.37
C ASN A 1115 5.23 56.06 13.41
N TRP A 1116 4.78 55.72 12.20
CA TRP A 1116 4.34 56.66 11.17
C TRP A 1116 2.81 56.68 10.99
N GLU A 1117 2.05 56.01 11.86
CA GLU A 1117 0.57 55.99 11.90
C GLU A 1117 -0.14 55.49 10.61
N TRP A 1118 0.53 54.72 9.77
CA TRP A 1118 -0.10 54.08 8.61
C TRP A 1118 -0.98 52.90 9.03
N ASN A 1119 -2.22 52.84 8.56
CA ASN A 1119 -3.20 51.83 9.00
C ASN A 1119 -3.55 50.75 7.96
N GLN A 1120 -3.27 50.99 6.67
CA GLN A 1120 -3.57 50.06 5.57
C GLN A 1120 -2.32 49.81 4.71
N LEU A 1121 -1.80 48.58 4.74
CA LEU A 1121 -0.52 48.22 4.15
C LEU A 1121 -0.57 46.94 3.30
N GLU A 1122 0.17 46.95 2.19
CA GLU A 1122 0.50 45.77 1.40
C GLU A 1122 2.02 45.56 1.39
N ILE A 1123 2.49 44.48 2.00
CA ILE A 1123 3.91 44.13 2.11
C ILE A 1123 4.28 43.09 1.06
N GLU A 1124 5.27 43.40 0.24
CA GLU A 1124 5.83 42.56 -0.81
C GLU A 1124 7.28 42.16 -0.50
N SER A 1125 7.56 40.86 -0.53
CA SER A 1125 8.93 40.29 -0.48
C SER A 1125 9.14 39.35 -1.66
N ASP A 1126 10.38 39.24 -2.11
CA ASP A 1126 10.76 38.29 -3.16
C ASP A 1126 10.97 36.85 -2.64
N SER A 1127 10.89 36.67 -1.32
CA SER A 1127 11.01 35.39 -0.65
C SER A 1127 9.64 34.74 -0.43
N LEU A 1128 9.27 33.83 -1.34
CA LEU A 1128 8.06 33.02 -1.21
C LEU A 1128 8.02 32.24 0.12
N GLN A 1129 9.19 31.81 0.60
CA GLN A 1129 9.32 31.06 1.85
C GLN A 1129 8.96 31.93 3.07
N ALA A 1130 9.39 33.19 3.10
CA ALA A 1130 9.07 34.12 4.20
C ALA A 1130 7.54 34.35 4.29
N ILE A 1131 6.91 34.63 3.14
CA ILE A 1131 5.45 34.84 3.06
C ILE A 1131 4.67 33.59 3.48
N GLN A 1132 5.13 32.40 3.10
CA GLN A 1132 4.52 31.13 3.52
C GLN A 1132 4.69 30.86 5.02
N GLU A 1133 5.84 31.19 5.61
CA GLU A 1133 6.10 31.02 7.04
C GLU A 1133 5.19 31.93 7.89
N ILE A 1134 5.03 33.20 7.49
CA ILE A 1134 4.10 34.17 8.13
C ILE A 1134 2.65 33.66 8.11
N ARG A 1135 2.22 33.06 6.99
CA ARG A 1135 0.85 32.56 6.81
C ARG A 1135 0.58 31.24 7.54
N SER A 1136 1.55 30.32 7.56
CA SER A 1136 1.33 28.95 8.04
C SER A 1136 1.40 28.82 9.57
N GLY A 1137 2.30 29.53 10.24
CA GLY A 1137 2.41 29.58 11.70
C GLY A 1137 2.67 28.25 12.43
N THR A 1138 3.15 27.21 11.74
CA THR A 1138 3.26 25.85 12.30
C THR A 1138 4.68 25.41 12.71
N GLY A 1139 5.71 26.22 12.43
CA GLY A 1139 7.11 25.90 12.75
C GLY A 1139 7.48 26.16 14.22
N LEU A 1140 8.61 25.58 14.64
CA LEU A 1140 9.23 25.79 15.97
C LEU A 1140 10.60 26.49 15.89
N SER A 1141 11.16 26.70 14.70
CA SER A 1141 12.46 27.33 14.43
C SER A 1141 12.51 28.83 14.79
N TYR A 1142 13.70 29.44 14.66
CA TYR A 1142 13.88 30.89 14.76
C TYR A 1142 13.13 31.67 13.66
N SER A 1143 13.05 31.14 12.44
CA SER A 1143 12.17 31.71 11.39
C SER A 1143 10.70 31.73 11.82
N ALA A 1144 10.21 30.69 12.49
CA ALA A 1144 8.83 30.63 12.99
C ALA A 1144 8.59 31.60 14.16
N LEU A 1145 9.62 31.81 15.00
CA LEU A 1145 9.63 32.80 16.07
C LEU A 1145 9.45 34.22 15.48
N LEU A 1146 10.30 34.59 14.50
CA LEU A 1146 10.23 35.86 13.77
C LEU A 1146 8.89 36.05 13.05
N ALA A 1147 8.40 35.02 12.37
CA ALA A 1147 7.08 35.04 11.72
C ALA A 1147 5.93 35.23 12.74
N GLY A 1148 6.10 34.78 13.97
CA GLY A 1148 5.16 35.06 15.06
C GLY A 1148 5.22 36.52 15.53
N ASP A 1149 6.40 37.12 15.58
CA ASP A 1149 6.58 38.54 15.92
C ASP A 1149 5.90 39.44 14.87
N ILE A 1150 6.08 39.12 13.58
CA ILE A 1150 5.41 39.81 12.46
C ILE A 1150 3.88 39.71 12.57
N ARG A 1151 3.36 38.53 12.96
CA ARG A 1151 1.92 38.33 13.16
C ARG A 1151 1.37 39.14 14.34
N GLU A 1152 2.14 39.31 15.40
CA GLU A 1152 1.77 40.16 16.53
C GLU A 1152 1.79 41.63 16.13
N LEU A 1153 2.87 42.09 15.48
CA LEU A 1153 2.99 43.46 14.96
C LEU A 1153 1.85 43.80 14.00
N LYS A 1154 1.46 42.87 13.12
CA LYS A 1154 0.31 43.02 12.24
C LYS A 1154 -0.98 43.41 12.97
N ARG A 1155 -1.19 42.97 14.22
CA ARG A 1155 -2.40 43.34 15.00
C ARG A 1155 -2.44 44.82 15.39
N SER A 1156 -1.30 45.51 15.35
CA SER A 1156 -1.23 46.96 15.62
C SER A 1156 -1.72 47.83 14.45
N PHE A 1157 -2.12 47.22 13.32
CA PHE A 1157 -2.55 47.89 12.10
C PHE A 1157 -3.99 47.51 11.75
N ALA A 1158 -4.77 48.42 11.13
CA ALA A 1158 -6.15 48.12 10.74
C ALA A 1158 -6.24 47.03 9.66
N THR A 1159 -5.34 47.04 8.66
CA THR A 1159 -5.28 45.99 7.63
C THR A 1159 -3.87 45.85 7.06
N VAL A 1160 -3.32 44.63 7.08
CA VAL A 1160 -2.02 44.30 6.45
C VAL A 1160 -2.16 43.04 5.60
N SER A 1161 -1.78 43.14 4.33
CA SER A 1161 -1.65 42.02 3.41
C SER A 1161 -0.17 41.72 3.13
N PHE A 1162 0.15 40.44 2.89
CA PHE A 1162 1.49 39.98 2.54
C PHE A 1162 1.43 39.29 1.17
N SER A 1163 2.23 39.72 0.21
CA SER A 1163 2.29 39.18 -1.15
C SER A 1163 3.72 38.84 -1.55
N HIS A 1164 3.86 37.89 -2.48
CA HIS A 1164 5.16 37.51 -3.05
C HIS A 1164 5.28 38.11 -4.44
N ILE A 1165 6.41 38.77 -4.69
CA ILE A 1165 6.77 39.35 -6.00
C ILE A 1165 8.05 38.69 -6.52
N ARG A 1166 8.28 38.66 -7.84
CA ARG A 1166 9.56 38.15 -8.36
C ARG A 1166 10.59 39.28 -8.33
N ARG A 1167 11.86 38.96 -8.07
CA ARG A 1167 12.98 39.92 -8.13
C ARG A 1167 13.11 40.69 -9.48
N SER A 1168 12.50 40.18 -10.54
CA SER A 1168 12.50 40.79 -11.87
C SER A 1168 11.35 41.78 -12.12
N ALA A 1169 10.45 41.99 -11.15
CA ALA A 1169 9.20 42.73 -11.31
C ALA A 1169 9.23 44.12 -10.69
#